data_AF-A0A9P8FEW9-F1
#
_entry.id   AF-A0A9P8FEW9-F1
#
_cell.length_a   1.000
_cell.length_b   1.000
_cell.length_c   1.000
_cell.angle_alpha   90.00
_cell.angle_beta   90.00
_cell.angle_gamma   90.00
#
_symmetry.space_group_name_H-M   'P 1'
#
loop_
_entity.id
_entity.type
_entity.pdbx_description
1 polymer ?
#
loop_
_entity_poly.entity_id
_entity_poly.type
_entity_poly.pdbx_seq_one_letter_code
_entity_poly.pdbx_strand_id
1 'polypeptide(L)'
;MKQQEKLTEALKFVSNAINAIETVKCFNGQEHELSKYSSRLKEAASWYYRVVNVNAQQFGFMGFTTLAMFVQGFYYGGVQVDRHEKNTGDVVTTFFSAISAFQAISSVLPQMIVLQKGRTAGSTLRAIMAQMAKNTNALPSPRLLKPGRCDGNIEFRNASQTLSRPDRMVLRNVAFSIPAHGTTFIIGKSGSGKSTFSQLLLKFYPAASGQILFDGLPLDSLDPTWLRSHVTLVEQHSMLFEDTVFENIAIGTESRHGVSHEAVTSAAEFALLLTMINDMPQRFQTMVGSKGGTMSGGQRQRMALARAYLRDTPVLILDESTSALDQVSRSLIMEAIRRWRHGKTTLIITHDITQILPDDYAMIFEDGELVQEGHRKRMEQIHDSPFQKFLSFEAVAAPDSSEIQAGTETEPDEDLAREKPTDDSLEAHLHAGENPRYSYLPALFADRHTKAAFRGAYGFATPLSELGSPNSQFTSGPSSPTKRRSSGADPTTSHEKRTDETTRQSNKTSGGSKEANNRKSMAPELLYKFIESTGDLAARARLTSGNSRRRRIPSDGSIPAIVGGTEMQPLSKYKKKELPQDDQRIFSLQAILGTIWPSLDWYMRVVLIIALVAASINGACTPIFSSILSKLIGTYGKGDKEKHTAMIYTVSILGIAVLSGVSSYILHLLLEYAGQVWINTMRERSLERILDQPRDWFTHEENSVSHVMEGLDRHAEEMRNLLGRFASSLYIALVLSVVALIWALTSQWKLTLIAIALGPYVYFVTKSFSTISGNWEGRSNDAAEAAGAIFTETFTNIKTVRALTLESHFREKYFHATKNTLQIGFRRSVYTGFFFGLSDSSGIFIMALMFYAGARLIRDGASPTKIVEVFVQLVLAITNVSLYLGLVPQIGLAKDCASRLLRLSTLPKDSHEHFGNTQITSIGDIELHNLSFSYPSRPEQTVLKNISLLIPAGETTALVGSSGSGKSTIASLLLNLYTTASETSEVSGKTPDIMLSGRDLKHIHTPTLRSLITVVSQTPVLFPATITENITYGLLQSSPFNNMASVRRAAAAAGIDGFIMSLSQGYETLIGEGGTGLSGGQAQRLAIARALVRRPAVMILDEATSALDVESSSLVRDTIQGLVERDGTGMTVIIITHSKDMMSIAKNIIVLSQGQVVEQGSYEGLLRKKGEFYHLLRGGEWTEEPDIEDDIAVHGLSGAIDWTKGKARP
;
A
#
# COMPACT_ATOMS: atom_id res chain seq x y z
N MET A 1 4.62 -22.64 2.21
CA MET A 1 5.03 -22.05 0.92
C MET A 1 4.00 -22.30 -0.17
N LYS A 2 3.79 -23.55 -0.62
CA LYS A 2 2.77 -23.86 -1.66
C LYS A 2 1.36 -23.37 -1.33
N GLN A 3 0.92 -23.51 -0.06
CA GLN A 3 -0.35 -22.93 0.39
C GLN A 3 -0.41 -21.41 0.20
N GLN A 4 0.64 -20.69 0.63
CA GLN A 4 0.69 -19.23 0.52
C GLN A 4 0.64 -18.78 -0.94
N GLU A 5 1.37 -19.47 -1.81
CA GLU A 5 1.37 -19.22 -3.25
C GLU A 5 -0.05 -19.30 -3.84
N LYS A 6 -0.79 -20.38 -3.53
CA LYS A 6 -2.18 -20.53 -3.96
C LYS A 6 -3.14 -19.52 -3.35
N LEU A 7 -2.91 -19.11 -2.10
CA LEU A 7 -3.68 -18.05 -1.47
C LEU A 7 -3.42 -16.69 -2.12
N THR A 8 -2.17 -16.38 -2.45
CA THR A 8 -1.81 -15.17 -3.19
C THR A 8 -2.43 -15.16 -4.59
N GLU A 9 -2.45 -16.30 -5.29
CA GLU A 9 -3.18 -16.43 -6.56
C GLU A 9 -4.69 -16.12 -6.38
N ALA A 10 -5.33 -16.63 -5.34
CA ALA A 10 -6.73 -16.34 -5.04
C ALA A 10 -6.96 -14.83 -4.78
N LEU A 11 -6.09 -14.21 -3.98
CA LEU A 11 -6.18 -12.78 -3.66
C LEU A 11 -5.94 -11.86 -4.87
N LYS A 12 -5.18 -12.30 -5.88
CA LYS A 12 -5.05 -11.56 -7.14
C LYS A 12 -6.39 -11.40 -7.86
N PHE A 13 -7.22 -12.44 -7.89
CA PHE A 13 -8.57 -12.33 -8.47
C PHE A 13 -9.41 -11.29 -7.73
N VAL A 14 -9.34 -11.26 -6.39
CA VAL A 14 -10.02 -10.24 -5.59
C VAL A 14 -9.52 -8.84 -5.93
N SER A 15 -8.20 -8.63 -5.98
CA SER A 15 -7.60 -7.34 -6.35
C SER A 15 -8.08 -6.85 -7.71
N ASN A 16 -8.04 -7.74 -8.71
CA ASN A 16 -8.46 -7.42 -10.08
C ASN A 16 -9.96 -7.11 -10.15
N ALA A 17 -10.79 -7.89 -9.46
CA ALA A 17 -12.23 -7.66 -9.41
C ALA A 17 -12.60 -6.33 -8.75
N ILE A 18 -11.93 -5.97 -7.65
CA ILE A 18 -12.20 -4.70 -6.94
C ILE A 18 -11.68 -3.50 -7.75
N ASN A 19 -10.47 -3.58 -8.32
CA ASN A 19 -9.94 -2.50 -9.18
C ASN A 19 -10.81 -2.29 -10.44
N ALA A 20 -11.48 -3.34 -10.90
CA ALA A 20 -12.37 -3.34 -12.04
C ALA A 20 -13.86 -3.34 -11.66
N ILE A 21 -14.23 -2.92 -10.43
CA ILE A 21 -15.58 -3.18 -9.87
C ILE A 21 -16.72 -2.64 -10.74
N GLU A 22 -16.52 -1.51 -11.42
CA GLU A 22 -17.49 -0.97 -12.37
C GLU A 22 -17.75 -1.94 -13.52
N THR A 23 -16.68 -2.49 -14.11
CA THR A 23 -16.79 -3.49 -15.17
C THR A 23 -17.41 -4.79 -14.63
N VAL A 24 -17.01 -5.24 -13.44
CA VAL A 24 -17.61 -6.43 -12.81
C VAL A 24 -19.12 -6.24 -12.65
N LYS A 25 -19.57 -5.10 -12.13
CA LYS A 25 -21.00 -4.81 -11.93
C LYS A 25 -21.77 -4.65 -13.24
N CYS A 26 -21.28 -3.81 -14.16
CA CYS A 26 -21.93 -3.54 -15.44
C CYS A 26 -22.10 -4.81 -16.29
N PHE A 27 -21.19 -5.78 -16.16
CA PHE A 27 -21.22 -7.01 -16.94
C PHE A 27 -21.82 -8.21 -16.16
N ASN A 28 -22.37 -8.02 -14.96
CA ASN A 28 -22.86 -9.11 -14.08
C ASN A 28 -21.81 -10.19 -13.76
N GLY A 29 -20.56 -9.78 -13.55
CA GLY A 29 -19.42 -10.67 -13.33
C GLY A 29 -19.22 -11.14 -11.88
N GLN A 30 -20.04 -10.72 -10.92
CA GLN A 30 -19.83 -10.97 -9.49
C GLN A 30 -19.71 -12.48 -9.16
N GLU A 31 -20.63 -13.30 -9.67
CA GLU A 31 -20.62 -14.75 -9.44
C GLU A 31 -19.40 -15.43 -10.09
N HIS A 32 -18.96 -14.95 -11.25
CA HIS A 32 -17.80 -15.47 -11.96
C HIS A 32 -16.51 -15.24 -11.16
N GLU A 33 -16.32 -14.03 -10.62
CA GLU A 33 -15.16 -13.71 -9.78
C GLU A 33 -15.19 -14.47 -8.45
N LEU A 34 -16.36 -14.62 -7.83
CA LEU A 34 -16.54 -15.42 -6.61
C LEU A 34 -16.18 -16.90 -6.84
N SER A 35 -16.61 -17.46 -7.98
CA SER A 35 -16.31 -18.85 -8.36
C SER A 35 -14.81 -19.08 -8.59
N LYS A 36 -14.14 -18.17 -9.31
CA LYS A 36 -12.67 -18.21 -9.50
C LYS A 36 -11.93 -18.16 -8.16
N TYR A 37 -12.34 -17.27 -7.26
CA TYR A 37 -11.77 -17.15 -5.93
C TYR A 37 -11.97 -18.44 -5.11
N SER A 38 -13.20 -18.94 -5.02
CA SER A 38 -13.54 -20.16 -4.26
C SER A 38 -12.75 -21.38 -4.76
N SER A 39 -12.60 -21.54 -6.08
CA SER A 39 -11.83 -22.65 -6.66
C SER A 39 -10.37 -22.63 -6.20
N ARG A 40 -9.71 -21.46 -6.26
CA ARG A 40 -8.32 -21.32 -5.81
C ARG A 40 -8.17 -21.40 -4.30
N LEU A 41 -9.16 -20.95 -3.54
CA LEU A 41 -9.19 -21.09 -2.10
C LEU A 41 -9.27 -22.56 -1.67
N LYS A 42 -10.05 -23.39 -2.37
CA LYS A 42 -10.12 -24.85 -2.15
C LYS A 42 -8.78 -25.54 -2.43
N GLU A 43 -8.08 -25.15 -3.49
CA GLU A 43 -6.71 -25.64 -3.75
C GLU A 43 -5.74 -25.28 -2.63
N ALA A 44 -5.78 -24.03 -2.14
CA ALA A 44 -4.96 -23.59 -1.01
C ALA A 44 -5.26 -24.41 0.26
N ALA A 45 -6.54 -24.69 0.52
CA ALA A 45 -6.98 -25.51 1.65
C ALA A 45 -6.45 -26.95 1.59
N SER A 46 -6.41 -27.56 0.39
CA SER A 46 -5.87 -28.91 0.20
C SER A 46 -4.41 -29.04 0.64
N TRP A 47 -3.60 -28.00 0.37
CA TRP A 47 -2.22 -27.94 0.83
C TRP A 47 -2.13 -27.70 2.33
N TYR A 48 -3.02 -26.88 2.88
CA TYR A 48 -3.09 -26.66 4.32
C TYR A 48 -3.40 -27.96 5.07
N TYR A 49 -4.37 -28.76 4.62
CA TYR A 49 -4.73 -30.04 5.26
C TYR A 49 -3.54 -31.01 5.42
N ARG A 50 -2.60 -31.01 4.46
CA ARG A 50 -1.36 -31.80 4.56
C ARG A 50 -0.43 -31.26 5.65
N VAL A 51 -0.30 -29.94 5.75
CA VAL A 51 0.47 -29.28 6.81
C VAL A 51 -0.15 -29.56 8.17
N VAL A 52 -1.47 -29.48 8.30
CA VAL A 52 -2.20 -29.79 9.53
C VAL A 52 -1.91 -31.21 9.99
N ASN A 53 -1.98 -32.20 9.09
CA ASN A 53 -1.74 -33.59 9.46
C ASN A 53 -0.31 -33.80 10.00
N VAL A 54 0.70 -33.21 9.36
CA VAL A 54 2.09 -33.29 9.82
C VAL A 54 2.27 -32.60 11.17
N ASN A 55 1.68 -31.42 11.36
CA ASN A 55 1.73 -30.71 12.63
C ASN A 55 1.02 -31.50 13.75
N ALA A 56 -0.14 -32.08 13.48
CA ALA A 56 -0.87 -32.92 14.43
C ALA A 56 -0.03 -34.14 14.83
N GLN A 57 0.64 -34.80 13.87
CA GLN A 57 1.55 -35.92 14.16
C GLN A 57 2.71 -35.47 15.06
N GLN A 58 3.27 -34.29 14.81
CA GLN A 58 4.30 -33.71 15.66
C GLN A 58 3.79 -33.47 17.10
N PHE A 59 2.59 -32.91 17.27
CA PHE A 59 1.99 -32.71 18.59
C PHE A 59 1.72 -34.03 19.33
N GLY A 60 1.21 -35.04 18.64
CA GLY A 60 0.98 -36.36 19.20
C GLY A 60 2.27 -37.07 19.60
N PHE A 61 3.28 -37.06 18.72
CA PHE A 61 4.60 -37.63 18.99
C PHE A 61 5.31 -36.94 20.15
N MET A 62 5.24 -35.60 20.21
CA MET A 62 5.81 -34.83 21.29
C MET A 62 5.10 -35.13 22.62
N GLY A 63 3.77 -35.15 22.65
CA GLY A 63 3.01 -35.50 23.86
C GLY A 63 3.33 -36.88 24.40
N PHE A 64 3.44 -37.88 23.52
CA PHE A 64 3.89 -39.23 23.88
C PHE A 64 5.32 -39.21 24.46
N THR A 65 6.27 -38.61 23.73
CA THR A 65 7.68 -38.59 24.11
C THR A 65 7.90 -37.88 25.44
N THR A 66 7.19 -36.77 25.69
CA THR A 66 7.30 -36.00 26.93
C THR A 66 6.94 -36.84 28.16
N LEU A 67 5.87 -37.64 28.10
CA LEU A 67 5.48 -38.52 29.21
C LEU A 67 6.32 -39.81 29.26
N ALA A 68 6.71 -40.35 28.11
CA ALA A 68 7.57 -41.54 28.04
C ALA A 68 8.97 -41.29 28.64
N MET A 69 9.50 -40.07 28.57
CA MET A 69 10.77 -39.73 29.23
C MET A 69 10.73 -39.92 30.76
N PHE A 70 9.57 -39.76 31.40
CA PHE A 70 9.43 -40.03 32.84
C PHE A 70 9.53 -41.52 33.15
N VAL A 71 9.00 -42.38 32.27
CA VAL A 71 9.15 -43.84 32.40
C VAL A 71 10.62 -44.22 32.41
N GLN A 72 11.39 -43.73 31.44
CA GLN A 72 12.81 -44.01 31.33
C GLN A 72 13.60 -43.49 32.56
N GLY A 73 13.37 -42.24 32.95
CA GLY A 73 14.08 -41.60 34.06
C GLY A 73 13.80 -42.27 35.41
N PHE A 74 12.54 -42.53 35.73
CA PHE A 74 12.17 -43.13 37.02
C PHE A 74 12.40 -44.64 37.06
N TYR A 75 12.32 -45.36 35.94
CA TYR A 75 12.70 -46.78 35.89
C TYR A 75 14.20 -46.95 36.17
N TYR A 76 15.05 -46.20 35.46
CA TYR A 76 16.50 -46.25 35.69
C TYR A 76 16.90 -45.73 37.08
N GLY A 77 16.25 -44.67 37.55
CA GLY A 77 16.40 -44.17 38.90
C GLY A 77 16.03 -45.21 39.96
N GLY A 78 14.94 -45.95 39.76
CA GLY A 78 14.54 -47.08 40.60
C GLY A 78 15.61 -48.16 40.67
N VAL A 79 16.22 -48.53 39.54
CA VAL A 79 17.34 -49.50 39.50
C VAL A 79 18.55 -49.02 40.31
N GLN A 80 18.87 -47.72 40.31
CA GLN A 80 19.97 -47.17 41.11
C GLN A 80 19.67 -47.17 42.62
N VAL A 81 18.42 -46.90 42.99
CA VAL A 81 17.95 -46.97 44.39
C VAL A 81 18.00 -48.42 44.89
N ASP A 82 17.57 -49.38 44.05
CA ASP A 82 17.61 -50.81 44.35
C ASP A 82 19.05 -51.30 44.58
N ARG A 83 20.03 -50.76 43.86
CA ARG A 83 21.46 -51.06 44.06
C ARG A 83 22.08 -50.36 45.28
N HIS A 84 21.30 -49.56 46.02
CA HIS A 84 21.74 -48.72 47.15
C HIS A 84 22.84 -47.71 46.77
N GLU A 85 22.97 -47.37 45.48
CA GLU A 85 23.97 -46.41 44.98
C GLU A 85 23.54 -44.96 45.24
N LYS A 86 22.23 -44.70 45.29
CA LYS A 86 21.61 -43.36 45.40
C LYS A 86 20.30 -43.39 46.20
N ASN A 87 19.94 -42.25 46.79
CA ASN A 87 18.65 -42.07 47.45
C ASN A 87 17.56 -41.63 46.45
N THR A 88 16.29 -41.93 46.75
CA THR A 88 15.12 -41.52 45.94
C THR A 88 15.08 -40.00 45.73
N GLY A 89 15.51 -39.22 46.74
CA GLY A 89 15.62 -37.76 46.64
C GLY A 89 16.64 -37.27 45.61
N ASP A 90 17.78 -37.96 45.45
CA ASP A 90 18.81 -37.61 44.48
C ASP A 90 18.33 -37.86 43.05
N VAL A 91 17.58 -38.94 42.83
CA VAL A 91 16.96 -39.27 41.55
C VAL A 91 15.95 -38.20 41.14
N VAL A 92 15.04 -37.82 42.05
CA VAL A 92 14.04 -36.76 41.80
C VAL A 92 14.73 -35.43 41.50
N THR A 93 15.73 -35.06 42.30
CA THR A 93 16.47 -33.79 42.14
C THR A 93 17.18 -33.74 40.79
N THR A 94 17.95 -34.78 40.45
CA THR A 94 18.68 -34.83 39.17
C THR A 94 17.75 -34.80 37.96
N PHE A 95 16.62 -35.52 38.03
CA PHE A 95 15.63 -35.55 36.95
C PHE A 95 14.97 -34.18 36.73
N PHE A 96 14.45 -33.53 37.79
CA PHE A 96 13.81 -32.22 37.66
C PHE A 96 14.81 -31.09 37.36
N SER A 97 16.05 -31.19 37.86
CA SER A 97 17.12 -30.27 37.47
C SER A 97 17.47 -30.40 35.98
N ALA A 98 17.52 -31.61 35.44
CA ALA A 98 17.74 -31.84 34.01
C ALA A 98 16.61 -31.27 33.16
N ILE A 99 15.34 -31.52 33.53
CA ILE A 99 14.18 -30.92 32.85
C ILE A 99 14.26 -29.39 32.89
N SER A 100 14.54 -28.81 34.06
CA SER A 100 14.63 -27.36 34.23
C SER A 100 15.75 -26.76 33.35
N ALA A 101 16.90 -27.45 33.25
CA ALA A 101 17.99 -27.04 32.37
C ALA A 101 17.58 -27.07 30.89
N PHE A 102 16.93 -28.15 30.43
CA PHE A 102 16.43 -28.24 29.05
C PHE A 102 15.31 -27.24 28.74
N GLN A 103 14.43 -26.94 29.71
CA GLN A 103 13.42 -25.89 29.59
C GLN A 103 14.07 -24.51 29.49
N ALA A 104 15.11 -24.24 30.30
CA ALA A 104 15.88 -23.01 30.20
C ALA A 104 16.53 -22.87 28.80
N ILE A 105 17.14 -23.94 28.26
CA ILE A 105 17.66 -23.95 26.89
C ILE A 105 16.54 -23.68 25.88
N SER A 106 15.39 -24.34 26.02
CA SER A 106 14.24 -24.17 25.12
C SER A 106 13.69 -22.73 25.13
N SER A 107 13.73 -22.05 26.28
CA SER A 107 13.30 -20.66 26.42
C SER A 107 14.20 -19.65 25.68
N VAL A 108 15.45 -20.02 25.40
CA VAL A 108 16.41 -19.19 24.64
C VAL A 108 16.12 -19.22 23.14
N LEU A 109 15.57 -20.32 22.59
CA LEU A 109 15.32 -20.46 21.15
C LEU A 109 14.44 -19.33 20.56
N PRO A 110 13.28 -18.97 21.14
CA PRO A 110 12.48 -17.84 20.64
C PRO A 110 13.24 -16.51 20.66
N GLN A 111 14.10 -16.29 21.67
CA GLN A 111 14.92 -15.08 21.77
C GLN A 111 16.01 -15.04 20.70
N MET A 112 16.57 -16.20 20.32
CA MET A 112 17.50 -16.30 19.18
C MET A 112 16.84 -15.89 17.86
N ILE A 113 15.56 -16.22 17.64
CA ILE A 113 14.82 -15.79 16.45
C ILE A 113 14.69 -14.25 16.43
N VAL A 114 14.37 -13.63 17.57
CA VAL A 114 14.30 -12.16 17.68
C VAL A 114 15.67 -11.53 17.41
N LEU A 115 16.74 -12.11 17.96
CA LEU A 115 18.10 -11.65 17.72
C LEU A 115 18.51 -11.81 16.24
N GLN A 116 18.13 -12.92 15.60
CA GLN A 116 18.35 -13.14 14.18
C GLN A 116 17.61 -12.11 13.32
N LYS A 117 16.34 -11.81 13.63
CA LYS A 117 15.57 -10.74 12.97
C LYS A 117 16.25 -9.38 13.15
N GLY A 118 16.70 -9.08 14.36
CA GLY A 118 17.48 -7.88 14.66
C GLY A 118 18.78 -7.82 13.88
N ARG A 119 19.50 -8.94 13.74
CA ARG A 119 20.72 -9.05 12.94
C ARG A 119 20.44 -8.85 11.46
N THR A 120 19.39 -9.44 10.90
CA THR A 120 19.04 -9.26 9.48
C THR A 120 18.64 -7.82 9.19
N ALA A 121 17.78 -7.22 10.03
CA ALA A 121 17.41 -5.80 9.90
C ALA A 121 18.62 -4.87 10.10
N GLY A 122 19.50 -5.19 11.05
CA GLY A 122 20.75 -4.46 11.24
C GLY A 122 21.72 -4.61 10.07
N SER A 123 21.74 -5.78 9.42
CA SER A 123 22.58 -6.03 8.24
C SER A 123 22.10 -5.27 7.01
N THR A 124 20.79 -5.16 6.80
CA THR A 124 20.22 -4.35 5.70
C THR A 124 20.49 -2.86 5.94
N LEU A 125 20.28 -2.37 7.17
CA LEU A 125 20.67 -1.01 7.55
C LEU A 125 22.17 -0.77 7.36
N ARG A 126 23.02 -1.70 7.81
CA ARG A 126 24.48 -1.60 7.63
C ARG A 126 24.87 -1.61 6.15
N ALA A 127 24.21 -2.41 5.31
CA ALA A 127 24.45 -2.43 3.87
C ALA A 127 24.10 -1.08 3.24
N ILE A 128 22.95 -0.50 3.59
CA ILE A 128 22.54 0.85 3.15
C ILE A 128 23.57 1.89 3.63
N MET A 129 23.94 1.86 4.91
CA MET A 129 24.94 2.78 5.47
C MET A 129 26.31 2.62 4.80
N ALA A 130 26.72 1.39 4.49
CA ALA A 130 27.98 1.10 3.80
C ALA A 130 27.94 1.56 2.34
N GLN A 131 26.81 1.38 1.65
CA GLN A 131 26.59 1.90 0.29
C GLN A 131 26.66 3.44 0.29
N MET A 132 26.02 4.09 1.27
CA MET A 132 26.12 5.54 1.45
C MET A 132 27.56 5.98 1.76
N ALA A 133 28.27 5.27 2.63
CA ALA A 133 29.68 5.57 2.95
C ALA A 133 30.61 5.35 1.76
N LYS A 134 30.41 4.31 0.95
CA LYS A 134 31.18 4.07 -0.29
C LYS A 134 30.97 5.19 -1.30
N ASN A 135 29.73 5.67 -1.44
CA ASN A 135 29.42 6.83 -2.28
C ASN A 135 30.00 8.14 -1.72
N THR A 136 30.20 8.24 -0.40
CA THR A 136 30.80 9.41 0.25
C THR A 136 32.33 9.38 0.21
N ASN A 137 32.95 8.19 0.17
CA ASN A 137 34.40 7.99 0.15
C ASN A 137 34.99 7.87 -1.27
N ALA A 138 34.16 7.95 -2.32
CA ALA A 138 34.63 8.07 -3.70
C ALA A 138 35.11 9.52 -3.92
N LEU A 139 36.41 9.72 -3.66
CA LEU A 139 37.16 10.99 -3.62
C LEU A 139 36.78 11.91 -2.45
N PRO A 140 37.76 12.60 -1.81
CA PRO A 140 37.43 13.73 -0.95
C PRO A 140 36.64 14.71 -1.82
N SER A 141 35.39 15.00 -1.46
CA SER A 141 34.62 16.02 -2.16
C SER A 141 35.50 17.27 -2.23
N PRO A 142 35.90 17.75 -3.44
CA PRO A 142 36.52 19.06 -3.53
C PRO A 142 35.57 20.02 -2.81
N ARG A 143 36.10 21.00 -2.06
CA ARG A 143 35.25 22.01 -1.39
C ARG A 143 34.25 22.53 -2.41
N LEU A 144 32.99 22.09 -2.29
CA LEU A 144 31.96 22.40 -3.26
C LEU A 144 31.77 23.92 -3.23
N LEU A 145 31.76 24.53 -4.40
CA LEU A 145 31.70 25.97 -4.53
C LEU A 145 30.30 26.46 -4.14
N LYS A 146 30.27 27.58 -3.41
CA LYS A 146 29.06 28.34 -3.08
C LYS A 146 29.27 29.77 -3.59
N PRO A 147 29.00 30.05 -4.88
CA PRO A 147 29.14 31.38 -5.44
C PRO A 147 28.32 32.40 -4.66
N GLY A 148 28.86 33.62 -4.47
CA GLY A 148 28.14 34.70 -3.78
C GLY A 148 27.04 35.37 -4.62
N ARG A 149 27.01 35.09 -5.92
CA ARG A 149 26.09 35.66 -6.91
C ARG A 149 25.66 34.58 -7.90
N CYS A 150 24.41 34.63 -8.33
CA CYS A 150 23.84 33.76 -9.35
C CYS A 150 23.21 34.67 -10.43
N ASP A 151 23.76 34.62 -11.63
CA ASP A 151 23.23 35.38 -12.79
C ASP A 151 22.20 34.52 -13.56
N GLY A 152 22.36 33.19 -13.53
CA GLY A 152 21.39 32.23 -14.07
C GLY A 152 21.64 31.85 -15.52
N ASN A 153 22.89 31.84 -15.97
CA ASN A 153 23.31 31.34 -17.29
C ASN A 153 23.53 29.82 -17.22
N ILE A 154 22.97 29.06 -18.16
CA ILE A 154 23.04 27.59 -18.16
C ILE A 154 23.59 27.11 -19.50
N GLU A 155 24.59 26.23 -19.50
CA GLU A 155 25.21 25.71 -20.72
C GLU A 155 25.32 24.19 -20.66
N PHE A 156 24.82 23.51 -21.68
CA PHE A 156 24.97 22.07 -21.88
C PHE A 156 26.02 21.84 -22.96
N ARG A 157 27.06 21.05 -22.65
CA ARG A 157 28.12 20.68 -23.59
C ARG A 157 28.10 19.17 -23.80
N ASN A 158 27.51 18.73 -24.91
CA ASN A 158 27.53 17.34 -25.36
C ASN A 158 27.02 16.36 -24.29
N ALA A 159 25.98 16.76 -23.56
CA ALA A 159 25.47 16.01 -22.43
C ALA A 159 24.59 14.84 -22.90
N SER A 160 24.86 13.63 -22.39
CA SER A 160 24.01 12.46 -22.62
C SER A 160 23.58 11.85 -21.29
N GLN A 161 22.38 11.29 -21.26
CA GLN A 161 21.84 10.66 -20.06
C GLN A 161 21.08 9.37 -20.36
N THR A 162 21.38 8.34 -19.58
CA THR A 162 20.55 7.15 -19.39
C THR A 162 19.86 7.25 -18.02
N LEU A 163 18.56 6.97 -17.97
CA LEU A 163 17.81 6.91 -16.71
C LEU A 163 17.78 5.44 -16.22
N SER A 164 16.63 4.96 -15.74
CA SER A 164 16.46 3.64 -15.12
C SER A 164 16.82 2.44 -15.99
N ARG A 165 16.99 2.62 -17.31
CA ARG A 165 17.44 1.59 -18.25
C ARG A 165 18.76 2.02 -18.89
N PRO A 166 19.89 1.34 -18.62
CA PRO A 166 21.18 1.70 -19.19
C PRO A 166 21.21 1.57 -20.72
N ASP A 167 20.32 0.75 -21.31
CA ASP A 167 20.30 0.45 -22.74
C ASP A 167 19.56 1.51 -23.58
N ARG A 168 18.86 2.46 -22.96
CA ARG A 168 18.12 3.52 -23.67
C ARG A 168 18.58 4.90 -23.21
N MET A 169 19.27 5.60 -24.10
CA MET A 169 19.60 7.02 -23.91
C MET A 169 18.34 7.88 -24.04
N VAL A 170 18.08 8.67 -23.01
CA VAL A 170 16.97 9.62 -22.93
C VAL A 170 17.38 10.99 -23.47
N LEU A 171 18.65 11.37 -23.28
CA LEU A 171 19.28 12.53 -23.91
C LEU A 171 20.54 12.07 -24.62
N ARG A 172 20.75 12.54 -25.85
CA ARG A 172 21.85 12.12 -26.73
C ARG A 172 22.65 13.34 -27.17
N ASN A 173 23.87 13.46 -26.66
CA ASN A 173 24.87 14.45 -27.09
C ASN A 173 24.33 15.88 -27.23
N VAL A 174 23.57 16.33 -26.24
CA VAL A 174 22.82 17.59 -26.33
C VAL A 174 23.76 18.77 -26.00
N ALA A 175 23.80 19.78 -26.88
CA ALA A 175 24.61 20.97 -26.71
C ALA A 175 23.81 22.25 -27.00
N PHE A 176 23.63 23.12 -26.00
CA PHE A 176 22.97 24.41 -26.13
C PHE A 176 23.23 25.32 -24.92
N SER A 177 22.88 26.60 -25.02
CA SER A 177 22.98 27.56 -23.93
C SER A 177 21.66 28.29 -23.70
N ILE A 178 21.32 28.51 -22.42
CA ILE A 178 20.20 29.34 -21.98
C ILE A 178 20.82 30.61 -21.36
N PRO A 179 20.66 31.77 -22.02
CA PRO A 179 21.22 33.02 -21.52
C PRO A 179 20.54 33.46 -20.21
N ALA A 180 21.31 34.12 -19.35
CA ALA A 180 20.80 34.72 -18.13
C ALA A 180 19.73 35.79 -18.41
N HIS A 181 18.79 35.95 -17.48
CA HIS A 181 17.76 37.01 -17.49
C HIS A 181 16.72 36.94 -18.61
N GLY A 182 16.67 35.84 -19.38
CA GLY A 182 15.68 35.58 -20.42
C GLY A 182 14.64 34.52 -20.04
N THR A 183 13.53 34.49 -20.78
CA THR A 183 12.55 33.39 -20.74
C THR A 183 12.77 32.48 -21.94
N THR A 184 13.02 31.20 -21.68
CA THR A 184 13.24 30.19 -22.71
C THR A 184 12.17 29.11 -22.63
N PHE A 185 11.60 28.74 -23.77
CA PHE A 185 10.63 27.66 -23.88
C PHE A 185 11.27 26.38 -24.40
N ILE A 186 10.98 25.24 -23.77
CA ILE A 186 11.39 23.92 -24.25
C ILE A 186 10.14 23.16 -24.69
N ILE A 187 10.12 22.75 -25.95
CA ILE A 187 9.02 22.07 -26.62
C ILE A 187 9.47 20.71 -27.13
N GLY A 188 8.57 19.75 -27.22
CA GLY A 188 8.83 18.45 -27.84
C GLY A 188 7.78 17.41 -27.50
N LYS A 189 7.75 16.30 -28.23
CA LYS A 189 6.82 15.19 -27.98
C LYS A 189 6.98 14.63 -26.56
N SER A 190 5.93 13.99 -26.04
CA SER A 190 6.04 13.27 -24.76
C SER A 190 7.13 12.20 -24.87
N GLY A 191 8.01 12.12 -23.87
CA GLY A 191 9.15 11.20 -23.88
C GLY A 191 10.42 11.71 -24.58
N SER A 192 10.44 12.94 -25.13
CA SER A 192 11.64 13.53 -25.77
C SER A 192 12.75 13.97 -24.81
N GLY A 193 12.61 13.69 -23.50
CA GLY A 193 13.63 13.98 -22.49
C GLY A 193 13.50 15.34 -21.78
N LYS A 194 12.46 16.14 -22.05
CA LYS A 194 12.27 17.50 -21.47
C LYS A 194 12.35 17.54 -19.94
N SER A 195 11.58 16.72 -19.23
CA SER A 195 11.62 16.68 -17.75
C SER A 195 12.90 16.03 -17.21
N THR A 196 13.71 15.38 -18.06
CA THR A 196 15.04 14.89 -17.65
C THR A 196 16.02 16.05 -17.52
N PHE A 197 15.85 17.09 -18.35
CA PHE A 197 16.65 18.31 -18.28
C PHE A 197 16.55 19.00 -16.91
N SER A 198 15.32 19.22 -16.42
CA SER A 198 15.07 19.87 -15.13
C SER A 198 15.71 19.09 -13.97
N GLN A 199 15.66 17.75 -14.05
CA GLN A 199 16.22 16.85 -13.06
C GLN A 199 17.76 16.83 -13.06
N LEU A 200 18.40 16.92 -14.23
CA LEU A 200 19.86 17.05 -14.35
C LEU A 200 20.34 18.38 -13.77
N LEU A 201 19.65 19.49 -14.08
CA LEU A 201 20.03 20.82 -13.61
C LEU A 201 19.99 20.92 -12.07
N LEU A 202 19.08 20.23 -11.39
CA LEU A 202 19.01 20.20 -9.91
C LEU A 202 19.94 19.14 -9.27
N LYS A 203 20.78 18.47 -10.06
CA LYS A 203 21.62 17.34 -9.62
C LYS A 203 20.80 16.24 -8.93
N PHE A 204 19.64 15.87 -9.47
CA PHE A 204 18.99 14.63 -9.04
C PHE A 204 19.68 13.41 -9.63
N TYR A 205 20.23 13.56 -10.83
CA TYR A 205 21.05 12.58 -11.52
C TYR A 205 22.34 13.25 -12.00
N PRO A 206 23.49 12.56 -11.96
CA PRO A 206 24.69 13.02 -12.66
C PRO A 206 24.53 12.79 -14.16
N ALA A 207 25.16 13.64 -14.98
CA ALA A 207 25.27 13.41 -16.42
C ALA A 207 26.12 12.16 -16.70
N ALA A 208 25.69 11.30 -17.62
CA ALA A 208 26.43 10.09 -17.99
C ALA A 208 27.67 10.40 -18.85
N SER A 209 27.55 11.39 -19.75
CA SER A 209 28.65 11.96 -20.51
C SER A 209 28.40 13.46 -20.76
N GLY A 210 29.45 14.19 -21.13
CA GLY A 210 29.38 15.64 -21.34
C GLY A 210 29.46 16.44 -20.04
N GLN A 211 29.25 17.75 -20.14
CA GLN A 211 29.34 18.67 -19.00
C GLN A 211 28.20 19.67 -19.03
N ILE A 212 27.61 19.92 -17.86
CA ILE A 212 26.63 21.00 -17.65
C ILE A 212 27.34 22.09 -16.88
N LEU A 213 27.26 23.34 -17.34
CA LEU A 213 27.77 24.51 -16.65
C LEU A 213 26.62 25.40 -16.19
N PHE A 214 26.78 25.98 -15.01
CA PHE A 214 25.88 26.93 -14.40
C PHE A 214 26.70 28.16 -14.00
N ASP A 215 26.38 29.32 -14.57
CA ASP A 215 27.19 30.55 -14.49
C ASP A 215 28.67 30.33 -14.86
N GLY A 216 28.90 29.48 -15.87
CA GLY A 216 30.25 29.12 -16.34
C GLY A 216 31.01 28.13 -15.45
N LEU A 217 30.44 27.70 -14.33
CA LEU A 217 31.01 26.71 -13.43
C LEU A 217 30.43 25.31 -13.71
N PRO A 218 31.24 24.25 -13.77
CA PRO A 218 30.75 22.88 -13.90
C PRO A 218 29.76 22.55 -12.78
N LEU A 219 28.60 22.01 -13.14
CA LEU A 219 27.54 21.68 -12.20
C LEU A 219 28.11 20.82 -11.07
N ASP A 220 28.87 19.77 -11.40
CA ASP A 220 29.52 18.85 -10.44
C ASP A 220 30.34 19.53 -9.34
N SER A 221 30.92 20.70 -9.61
CA SER A 221 31.70 21.48 -8.63
C SER A 221 30.88 22.29 -7.63
N LEU A 222 29.59 22.53 -7.89
CA LEU A 222 28.70 23.34 -7.07
C LEU A 222 28.05 22.55 -5.91
N ASP A 223 27.84 23.22 -4.78
CA ASP A 223 27.09 22.65 -3.65
C ASP A 223 25.61 22.46 -4.03
N PRO A 224 25.04 21.25 -3.92
CA PRO A 224 23.64 21.00 -4.29
C PRO A 224 22.62 21.81 -3.49
N THR A 225 22.92 22.12 -2.22
CA THR A 225 22.02 22.91 -1.37
C THR A 225 21.98 24.35 -1.84
N TRP A 226 23.14 24.92 -2.17
CA TRP A 226 23.25 26.26 -2.75
C TRP A 226 22.54 26.33 -4.11
N LEU A 227 22.80 25.35 -4.98
CA LEU A 227 22.17 25.31 -6.31
C LEU A 227 20.64 25.27 -6.20
N ARG A 228 20.11 24.37 -5.35
CA ARG A 228 18.67 24.22 -5.16
C ARG A 228 18.02 25.37 -4.38
N SER A 229 18.79 26.19 -3.65
CA SER A 229 18.26 27.43 -3.06
C SER A 229 18.20 28.59 -4.06
N HIS A 230 18.93 28.53 -5.18
CA HIS A 230 18.92 29.54 -6.25
C HIS A 230 18.14 29.11 -7.50
N VAL A 231 17.71 27.86 -7.57
CA VAL A 231 16.88 27.30 -8.66
C VAL A 231 15.60 26.71 -8.07
N THR A 232 14.44 27.24 -8.47
CA THR A 232 13.14 26.69 -8.10
C THR A 232 12.58 25.86 -9.25
N LEU A 233 12.12 24.65 -8.94
CA LEU A 233 11.41 23.79 -9.89
C LEU A 233 9.97 23.60 -9.42
N VAL A 234 9.04 23.85 -10.34
CA VAL A 234 7.64 23.48 -10.21
C VAL A 234 7.40 22.25 -11.08
N GLU A 235 7.22 21.10 -10.43
CA GLU A 235 6.99 19.82 -11.10
C GLU A 235 5.55 19.73 -11.67
N GLN A 236 5.39 18.97 -12.76
CA GLN A 236 4.10 18.68 -13.41
C GLN A 236 3.06 18.17 -12.40
N HIS A 237 3.48 17.27 -11.51
CA HIS A 237 2.67 16.75 -10.41
C HIS A 237 3.11 17.39 -9.08
N SER A 238 2.40 18.45 -8.71
CA SER A 238 2.65 19.18 -7.45
C SER A 238 2.08 18.43 -6.24
N MET A 239 2.93 18.16 -5.25
CA MET A 239 2.56 17.47 -3.99
C MET A 239 2.27 18.46 -2.85
N LEU A 240 1.37 18.08 -1.95
CA LEU A 240 1.06 18.80 -0.71
C LEU A 240 1.52 17.99 0.50
N PHE A 241 2.08 18.66 1.51
CA PHE A 241 2.47 18.05 2.79
C PHE A 241 1.27 18.02 3.74
N GLU A 242 1.25 17.08 4.70
CA GLU A 242 0.21 16.99 5.75
C GLU A 242 0.35 18.16 6.73
N ASP A 243 -0.16 19.33 6.33
CA ASP A 243 -0.06 20.59 7.05
C ASP A 243 -1.18 21.55 6.63
N THR A 244 -1.26 22.73 7.24
CA THR A 244 -2.23 23.77 6.84
C THR A 244 -1.93 24.32 5.44
N VAL A 245 -2.92 24.94 4.78
CA VAL A 245 -2.70 25.69 3.53
C VAL A 245 -1.62 26.74 3.71
N PHE A 246 -1.64 27.47 4.84
CA PHE A 246 -0.64 28.46 5.20
C PHE A 246 0.77 27.87 5.19
N GLU A 247 0.97 26.79 5.95
CA GLU A 247 2.27 26.14 6.09
C GLU A 247 2.75 25.55 4.78
N ASN A 248 1.84 25.00 3.97
CA ASN A 248 2.16 24.51 2.65
C ASN A 248 2.71 25.63 1.74
N ILE A 249 2.20 26.86 1.81
CA ILE A 249 2.74 28.00 1.04
C ILE A 249 4.04 28.52 1.69
N ALA A 250 4.05 28.68 3.01
CA ALA A 250 5.16 29.25 3.79
C ALA A 250 6.46 28.43 3.69
N ILE A 251 6.36 27.12 3.42
CA ILE A 251 7.48 26.22 3.09
C ILE A 251 8.34 26.75 1.92
N GLY A 252 7.80 27.62 1.06
CA GLY A 252 8.59 28.29 0.01
C GLY A 252 9.73 29.15 0.55
N THR A 253 9.70 29.57 1.82
CA THR A 253 10.77 30.38 2.43
C THR A 253 11.76 29.55 3.24
N GLU A 254 13.02 29.99 3.30
CA GLU A 254 14.01 29.41 4.21
C GLU A 254 13.69 29.71 5.70
N SER A 255 13.03 30.84 5.97
CA SER A 255 12.75 31.39 7.31
C SER A 255 11.32 31.14 7.75
N ARG A 256 10.98 29.89 8.04
CA ARG A 256 9.60 29.45 8.30
C ARG A 256 8.93 30.10 9.53
N HIS A 257 9.70 30.49 10.54
CA HIS A 257 9.19 31.03 11.82
C HIS A 257 8.97 32.55 11.84
N GLY A 258 8.91 33.20 10.68
CA GLY A 258 8.69 34.65 10.58
C GLY A 258 8.01 35.12 9.30
N VAL A 259 7.39 34.22 8.53
CA VAL A 259 6.67 34.61 7.31
C VAL A 259 5.42 35.39 7.69
N SER A 260 5.30 36.62 7.19
CA SER A 260 4.11 37.43 7.44
C SER A 260 2.90 36.82 6.74
N HIS A 261 1.73 36.92 7.37
CA HIS A 261 0.48 36.49 6.76
C HIS A 261 0.21 37.23 5.45
N GLU A 262 0.64 38.49 5.36
CA GLU A 262 0.57 39.30 4.14
C GLU A 262 1.35 38.71 2.98
N ALA A 263 2.58 38.20 3.20
CA ALA A 263 3.40 37.60 2.15
C ALA A 263 2.79 36.29 1.63
N VAL A 264 2.19 35.48 2.51
CA VAL A 264 1.46 34.26 2.10
C VAL A 264 0.18 34.62 1.35
N THR A 265 -0.51 35.69 1.75
CA THR A 265 -1.73 36.17 1.10
C THR A 265 -1.44 36.69 -0.30
N SER A 266 -0.37 37.47 -0.49
CA SER A 266 0.04 37.96 -1.81
C SER A 266 0.49 36.83 -2.74
N ALA A 267 1.18 35.82 -2.20
CA ALA A 267 1.53 34.61 -2.95
C ALA A 267 0.29 33.81 -3.38
N ALA A 268 -0.72 33.72 -2.51
CA ALA A 268 -2.00 33.11 -2.83
C ALA A 268 -2.79 33.91 -3.87
N GLU A 269 -2.72 35.24 -3.82
CA GLU A 269 -3.34 36.14 -4.81
C GLU A 269 -2.70 35.98 -6.18
N PHE A 270 -1.37 36.03 -6.26
CA PHE A 270 -0.59 35.78 -7.47
C PHE A 270 -0.99 34.46 -8.15
N ALA A 271 -1.19 33.42 -7.34
CA ALA A 271 -1.55 32.10 -7.83
C ALA A 271 -3.07 31.90 -8.04
N LEU A 272 -3.90 32.95 -7.95
CA LEU A 272 -5.37 32.87 -8.07
C LEU A 272 -6.01 31.85 -7.11
N LEU A 273 -5.52 31.77 -5.87
CA LEU A 273 -6.01 30.84 -4.84
C LEU A 273 -6.97 31.47 -3.82
N LEU A 274 -7.05 32.81 -3.74
CA LEU A 274 -7.79 33.48 -2.66
C LEU A 274 -9.26 33.09 -2.60
N THR A 275 -9.96 33.05 -3.74
CA THR A 275 -11.38 32.65 -3.80
C THR A 275 -11.57 31.25 -3.22
N MET A 276 -10.76 30.30 -3.69
CA MET A 276 -10.77 28.92 -3.18
C MET A 276 -10.46 28.85 -1.69
N ILE A 277 -9.45 29.57 -1.22
CA ILE A 277 -9.06 29.55 0.19
C ILE A 277 -10.18 30.14 1.06
N ASN A 278 -10.84 31.20 0.60
CA ASN A 278 -11.95 31.81 1.32
C ASN A 278 -13.18 30.90 1.44
N ASP A 279 -13.41 30.03 0.44
CA ASP A 279 -14.47 29.02 0.45
C ASP A 279 -14.18 27.83 1.40
N MET A 280 -12.93 27.68 1.87
CA MET A 280 -12.59 26.61 2.81
C MET A 280 -13.06 26.90 4.24
N PRO A 281 -13.45 25.87 5.03
CA PRO A 281 -14.02 26.05 6.37
C PRO A 281 -13.13 26.84 7.34
N GLN A 282 -11.80 26.68 7.23
CA GLN A 282 -10.81 27.34 8.11
C GLN A 282 -9.83 28.22 7.34
N ARG A 283 -10.15 28.55 6.07
CA ARG A 283 -9.30 29.34 5.18
C ARG A 283 -7.86 28.84 5.16
N PHE A 284 -6.88 29.71 5.42
CA PHE A 284 -5.45 29.38 5.49
C PHE A 284 -5.09 28.31 6.54
N GLN A 285 -5.90 28.11 7.58
CA GLN A 285 -5.69 27.11 8.62
C GLN A 285 -6.27 25.73 8.26
N THR A 286 -6.90 25.60 7.10
CA THR A 286 -7.44 24.33 6.63
C THR A 286 -6.30 23.34 6.39
N MET A 287 -6.41 22.15 6.97
CA MET A 287 -5.46 21.06 6.76
C MET A 287 -5.62 20.47 5.36
N VAL A 288 -4.51 20.36 4.63
CA VAL A 288 -4.43 19.74 3.30
C VAL A 288 -3.36 18.64 3.29
N GLY A 289 -3.45 17.71 2.34
CA GLY A 289 -2.51 16.60 2.19
C GLY A 289 -3.23 15.28 2.00
N SER A 290 -2.57 14.15 2.27
CA SER A 290 -3.16 12.81 2.13
C SER A 290 -4.40 12.58 2.99
N LYS A 291 -4.50 13.25 4.15
CA LYS A 291 -5.62 13.10 5.11
C LYS A 291 -6.60 14.28 5.14
N GLY A 292 -6.32 15.36 4.42
CA GLY A 292 -7.11 16.59 4.44
C GLY A 292 -7.53 16.99 3.04
N GLY A 293 -8.84 16.90 2.74
CA GLY A 293 -9.52 17.46 1.57
C GLY A 293 -8.84 17.29 0.20
N THR A 294 -9.46 16.54 -0.72
CA THR A 294 -8.91 16.38 -2.07
C THR A 294 -8.94 17.70 -2.86
N MET A 295 -7.77 18.34 -3.04
CA MET A 295 -7.60 19.47 -3.97
C MET A 295 -7.48 18.97 -5.41
N SER A 296 -8.07 19.70 -6.37
CA SER A 296 -7.93 19.39 -7.80
C SER A 296 -6.47 19.52 -8.27
N GLY A 297 -6.16 18.94 -9.44
CA GLY A 297 -4.83 19.05 -10.06
C GLY A 297 -4.39 20.51 -10.26
N GLY A 298 -5.25 21.33 -10.86
CA GLY A 298 -4.97 22.76 -11.08
C GLY A 298 -4.82 23.56 -9.79
N GLN A 299 -5.57 23.24 -8.72
CA GLN A 299 -5.40 23.91 -7.42
C GLN A 299 -4.07 23.53 -6.75
N ARG A 300 -3.63 22.28 -6.87
CA ARG A 300 -2.30 21.85 -6.37
C ARG A 300 -1.16 22.52 -7.13
N GLN A 301 -1.28 22.65 -8.45
CA GLN A 301 -0.31 23.39 -9.27
C GLN A 301 -0.25 24.87 -8.87
N ARG A 302 -1.40 25.53 -8.68
CA ARG A 302 -1.46 26.90 -8.16
C ARG A 302 -0.79 27.05 -6.80
N MET A 303 -0.99 26.09 -5.88
CA MET A 303 -0.29 26.09 -4.59
C MET A 303 1.23 26.01 -4.75
N ALA A 304 1.73 25.19 -5.68
CA ALA A 304 3.15 25.10 -5.97
C ALA A 304 3.71 26.39 -6.60
N LEU A 305 2.92 27.07 -7.44
CA LEU A 305 3.25 28.40 -7.96
C LEU A 305 3.30 29.45 -6.85
N ALA A 306 2.38 29.43 -5.89
CA ALA A 306 2.43 30.31 -4.72
C ALA A 306 3.71 30.09 -3.89
N ARG A 307 4.13 28.82 -3.70
CA ARG A 307 5.41 28.50 -3.05
C ARG A 307 6.61 29.06 -3.83
N ALA A 308 6.59 28.91 -5.16
CA ALA A 308 7.66 29.39 -6.02
C ALA A 308 7.74 30.92 -6.02
N TYR A 309 6.59 31.59 -6.02
CA TYR A 309 6.48 33.05 -5.89
C TYR A 309 7.08 33.53 -4.58
N LEU A 310 6.75 32.87 -3.46
CA LEU A 310 7.27 33.23 -2.14
C LEU A 310 8.78 32.99 -2.01
N ARG A 311 9.33 32.01 -2.74
CA ARG A 311 10.77 31.68 -2.75
C ARG A 311 11.61 32.62 -3.64
N ASP A 312 11.01 33.12 -4.72
CA ASP A 312 11.55 34.14 -5.64
C ASP A 312 13.01 33.98 -6.12
N THR A 313 13.40 32.76 -6.49
CA THR A 313 14.80 32.45 -6.85
C THR A 313 15.25 33.07 -8.17
N PRO A 314 16.57 33.30 -8.37
CA PRO A 314 17.14 33.81 -9.63
C PRO A 314 16.76 32.99 -10.87
N VAL A 315 16.72 31.66 -10.76
CA VAL A 315 16.28 30.75 -11.83
C VAL A 315 14.98 30.06 -11.44
N LEU A 316 14.01 30.02 -12.35
CA LEU A 316 12.75 29.30 -12.21
C LEU A 316 12.59 28.31 -13.35
N ILE A 317 12.18 27.08 -13.04
CA ILE A 317 11.84 26.04 -14.00
C ILE A 317 10.39 25.64 -13.78
N LEU A 318 9.60 25.72 -14.84
CA LEU A 318 8.20 25.32 -14.89
C LEU A 318 8.09 24.08 -15.78
N ASP A 319 7.88 22.91 -15.18
CA ASP A 319 7.82 21.63 -15.89
C ASP A 319 6.36 21.23 -16.11
N GLU A 320 5.78 21.63 -17.23
CA GLU A 320 4.36 21.45 -17.56
C GLU A 320 3.40 21.90 -16.44
N SER A 321 3.81 22.91 -15.66
CA SER A 321 3.12 23.34 -14.44
C SER A 321 1.79 24.05 -14.67
N THR A 322 1.49 24.43 -15.91
CA THR A 322 0.24 25.10 -16.32
C THR A 322 -0.70 24.18 -17.11
N SER A 323 -0.30 22.93 -17.34
CA SER A 323 -1.05 21.96 -18.16
C SER A 323 -2.37 21.53 -17.53
N ALA A 324 -2.48 21.51 -16.20
CA ALA A 324 -3.70 21.10 -15.49
C ALA A 324 -4.63 22.28 -15.16
N LEU A 325 -4.34 23.47 -15.71
CA LEU A 325 -5.18 24.67 -15.61
C LEU A 325 -6.06 24.82 -16.86
N ASP A 326 -7.24 25.39 -16.68
CA ASP A 326 -8.10 25.89 -17.76
C ASP A 326 -7.43 27.02 -18.55
N GLN A 327 -7.92 27.30 -19.76
CA GLN A 327 -7.28 28.20 -20.72
C GLN A 327 -7.21 29.66 -20.22
N VAL A 328 -8.27 30.17 -19.57
CA VAL A 328 -8.26 31.50 -18.93
C VAL A 328 -7.24 31.56 -17.79
N SER A 329 -7.35 30.68 -16.79
CA SER A 329 -6.46 30.68 -15.63
C SER A 329 -5.00 30.49 -16.04
N ARG A 330 -4.76 29.64 -17.05
CA ARG A 330 -3.43 29.46 -17.67
C ARG A 330 -2.91 30.75 -18.26
N SER A 331 -3.73 31.48 -19.03
CA SER A 331 -3.34 32.74 -19.66
C SER A 331 -3.04 33.82 -18.61
N LEU A 332 -3.91 33.97 -17.60
CA LEU A 332 -3.73 34.92 -16.50
C LEU A 332 -2.47 34.62 -15.69
N ILE A 333 -2.25 33.35 -15.34
CA ILE A 333 -1.05 32.92 -14.60
C ILE A 333 0.20 33.11 -15.44
N MET A 334 0.18 32.81 -16.74
CA MET A 334 1.34 33.03 -17.60
C MET A 334 1.66 34.52 -17.76
N GLU A 335 0.66 35.38 -17.86
CA GLU A 335 0.87 36.83 -17.86
C GLU A 335 1.45 37.32 -16.52
N ALA A 336 0.91 36.84 -15.40
CA ALA A 336 1.44 37.14 -14.07
C ALA A 336 2.89 36.66 -13.90
N ILE A 337 3.22 35.45 -14.37
CA ILE A 337 4.58 34.91 -14.38
C ILE A 337 5.51 35.80 -15.21
N ARG A 338 5.10 36.22 -16.42
CA ARG A 338 5.91 37.11 -17.28
C ARG A 338 6.24 38.43 -16.57
N ARG A 339 5.26 39.05 -15.90
CA ARG A 339 5.46 40.29 -15.13
C ARG A 339 6.38 40.08 -13.93
N TRP A 340 6.14 39.02 -13.15
CA TRP A 340 6.92 38.68 -11.96
C TRP A 340 8.38 38.33 -12.31
N ARG A 341 8.59 37.63 -13.42
CA ARG A 341 9.89 37.09 -13.83
C ARG A 341 10.70 38.00 -14.74
N HIS A 342 10.26 39.24 -14.95
CA HIS A 342 10.98 40.20 -15.78
C HIS A 342 12.44 40.39 -15.29
N GLY A 343 13.42 40.15 -16.17
CA GLY A 343 14.85 40.25 -15.86
C GLY A 343 15.42 39.08 -15.04
N LYS A 344 14.69 37.97 -14.89
CA LYS A 344 15.17 36.73 -14.23
C LYS A 344 15.12 35.55 -15.20
N THR A 345 16.09 34.64 -15.10
CA THR A 345 16.10 33.44 -15.94
C THR A 345 14.89 32.58 -15.62
N THR A 346 14.11 32.25 -16.65
CA THR A 346 12.91 31.42 -16.52
C THR A 346 12.87 30.39 -17.64
N LEU A 347 12.74 29.13 -17.28
CA LEU A 347 12.63 28.02 -18.21
C LEU A 347 11.23 27.43 -18.14
N ILE A 348 10.54 27.38 -19.27
CA ILE A 348 9.17 26.88 -19.35
C ILE A 348 9.16 25.68 -20.27
N ILE A 349 8.93 24.50 -19.70
CA ILE A 349 8.74 23.25 -20.44
C ILE A 349 7.24 23.09 -20.66
N THR A 350 6.83 23.06 -21.92
CA THR A 350 5.42 22.92 -22.30
C THR A 350 5.30 22.10 -23.58
N HIS A 351 4.19 21.39 -23.74
CA HIS A 351 3.80 20.79 -25.02
C HIS A 351 2.88 21.72 -25.84
N ASP A 352 2.34 22.75 -25.21
CA ASP A 352 1.35 23.66 -25.77
C ASP A 352 2.06 24.90 -26.35
N ILE A 353 2.03 25.01 -27.69
CA ILE A 353 2.68 26.09 -28.45
C ILE A 353 1.98 27.44 -28.23
N THR A 354 0.70 27.45 -27.85
CA THR A 354 -0.08 28.69 -27.71
C THR A 354 0.49 29.64 -26.64
N GLN A 355 1.26 29.09 -25.70
CA GLN A 355 1.88 29.83 -24.60
C GLN A 355 3.11 30.66 -25.03
N ILE A 356 3.63 30.43 -26.24
CA ILE A 356 4.88 30.98 -26.74
C ILE A 356 4.58 32.20 -27.63
N LEU A 357 5.03 33.38 -27.25
CA LEU A 357 4.83 34.58 -28.05
C LEU A 357 5.84 34.65 -29.21
N PRO A 358 5.57 35.43 -30.28
CA PRO A 358 6.46 35.53 -31.44
C PRO A 358 7.91 35.92 -31.11
N ASP A 359 8.11 36.73 -30.07
CA ASP A 359 9.42 37.21 -29.64
C ASP A 359 10.11 36.29 -28.61
N ASP A 360 9.43 35.25 -28.12
CA ASP A 360 10.02 34.32 -27.16
C ASP A 360 11.02 33.38 -27.84
N TYR A 361 12.08 33.03 -27.10
CA TYR A 361 13.07 32.06 -27.55
C TYR A 361 12.58 30.64 -27.19
N ALA A 362 12.55 29.74 -28.17
CA ALA A 362 12.14 28.36 -27.94
C ALA A 362 13.12 27.34 -28.55
N MET A 363 13.16 26.17 -27.92
CA MET A 363 14.01 25.03 -28.25
C MET A 363 13.15 23.79 -28.45
N ILE A 364 13.36 23.05 -29.54
CA ILE A 364 12.57 21.88 -29.93
C ILE A 364 13.39 20.62 -29.77
N PHE A 365 12.85 19.67 -29.01
CA PHE A 365 13.44 18.38 -28.74
C PHE A 365 12.67 17.24 -29.39
N GLU A 366 13.38 16.36 -30.09
CA GLU A 366 12.86 15.11 -30.64
C GLU A 366 13.84 13.97 -30.31
N ASP A 367 13.31 12.84 -29.83
CA ASP A 367 14.08 11.63 -29.48
C ASP A 367 15.35 11.84 -28.60
N GLY A 368 15.34 12.88 -27.78
CA GLY A 368 16.44 13.20 -26.85
C GLY A 368 17.54 14.07 -27.45
N GLU A 369 17.31 14.65 -28.63
CA GLU A 369 18.22 15.57 -29.32
C GLU A 369 17.56 16.95 -29.52
N LEU A 370 18.36 18.01 -29.55
CA LEU A 370 17.90 19.35 -29.90
C LEU A 370 17.89 19.46 -31.42
N VAL A 371 16.70 19.61 -32.00
CA VAL A 371 16.52 19.63 -33.47
C VAL A 371 16.53 21.05 -34.02
N GLN A 372 15.96 21.99 -33.28
CA GLN A 372 15.85 23.39 -33.71
C GLN A 372 15.76 24.33 -32.51
N GLU A 373 16.33 25.53 -32.63
CA GLU A 373 16.20 26.60 -31.64
C GLU A 373 16.12 27.98 -32.31
N GLY A 374 15.50 28.94 -31.64
CA GLY A 374 15.43 30.32 -32.10
C GLY A 374 14.22 31.08 -31.55
N HIS A 375 14.07 32.34 -31.97
CA HIS A 375 12.84 33.09 -31.72
C HIS A 375 11.69 32.54 -32.56
N ARG A 376 10.50 32.39 -31.97
CA ARG A 376 9.32 31.83 -32.65
C ARG A 376 9.08 32.45 -34.03
N LYS A 377 9.08 33.79 -34.12
CA LYS A 377 8.87 34.53 -35.37
C LYS A 377 9.87 34.18 -36.48
N ARG A 378 11.11 33.83 -36.13
CA ARG A 378 12.14 33.41 -37.11
C ARG A 378 11.99 31.94 -37.51
N MET A 379 11.58 31.08 -36.57
CA MET A 379 11.36 29.67 -36.86
C MET A 379 10.15 29.46 -37.76
N GLU A 380 9.09 30.27 -37.61
CA GLU A 380 7.91 30.27 -38.48
C GLU A 380 8.23 30.65 -39.94
N GLN A 381 9.29 31.43 -40.17
CA GLN A 381 9.70 31.88 -41.51
C GLN A 381 10.47 30.81 -42.30
N ILE A 382 10.97 29.76 -41.63
CA ILE A 382 11.75 28.70 -42.27
C ILE A 382 10.79 27.61 -42.74
N HIS A 383 10.58 27.55 -44.06
CA HIS A 383 9.77 26.52 -44.70
C HIS A 383 10.38 25.12 -44.53
N ASP A 384 9.52 24.14 -44.23
CA ASP A 384 9.84 22.72 -44.00
C ASP A 384 10.72 22.43 -42.77
N SER A 385 10.69 23.35 -41.79
CA SER A 385 11.43 23.21 -40.52
C SER A 385 10.74 22.24 -39.54
N PRO A 386 11.51 21.64 -38.60
CA PRO A 386 10.95 20.85 -37.50
C PRO A 386 9.84 21.57 -36.72
N PHE A 387 9.94 22.89 -36.53
CA PHE A 387 8.90 23.73 -35.93
C PHE A 387 7.62 23.75 -36.76
N GLN A 388 7.72 23.86 -38.10
CA GLN A 388 6.56 23.84 -38.98
C GLN A 388 5.91 22.46 -39.05
N LYS A 389 6.71 21.38 -39.00
CA LYS A 389 6.20 20.01 -38.84
C LYS A 389 5.48 19.83 -37.50
N PHE A 390 6.04 20.41 -36.43
CA PHE A 390 5.40 20.38 -35.12
C PHE A 390 4.07 21.16 -35.12
N LEU A 391 4.02 22.32 -35.78
CA LEU A 391 2.80 23.11 -36.01
C LEU A 391 1.76 22.36 -36.87
N SER A 392 2.18 21.65 -37.93
CA SER A 392 1.26 20.92 -38.81
C SER A 392 0.68 19.66 -38.16
N PHE A 393 1.46 18.95 -37.33
CA PHE A 393 0.96 17.85 -36.50
C PHE A 393 -0.11 18.29 -35.50
N GLU A 394 0.00 19.50 -34.95
CA GLU A 394 -1.01 20.07 -34.05
C GLU A 394 -2.18 20.70 -34.83
N ALA A 395 -1.95 21.25 -36.02
CA ALA A 395 -2.99 21.77 -36.91
C ALA A 395 -3.90 20.66 -37.45
N VAL A 396 -3.38 19.45 -37.71
CA VAL A 396 -4.20 18.26 -38.04
C VAL A 396 -5.03 17.79 -36.83
N ALA A 397 -4.66 18.19 -35.62
CA ALA A 397 -5.43 17.94 -34.39
C ALA A 397 -6.37 19.12 -34.02
N ALA A 398 -6.30 20.24 -34.73
CA ALA A 398 -7.19 21.38 -34.56
C ALA A 398 -8.32 21.33 -35.61
N PRO A 399 -9.58 21.65 -35.27
CA PRO A 399 -10.64 21.70 -36.26
C PRO A 399 -10.47 22.92 -37.18
N ASP A 400 -10.31 22.66 -38.49
CA ASP A 400 -10.14 23.65 -39.55
C ASP A 400 -11.14 24.82 -39.47
N SER A 401 -10.61 26.03 -39.53
CA SER A 401 -11.35 27.26 -39.75
C SER A 401 -10.67 28.10 -40.83
N SER A 402 -10.78 27.69 -42.10
CA SER A 402 -10.54 28.60 -43.22
C SER A 402 -11.11 28.09 -44.54
N GLU A 403 -12.39 28.38 -44.78
CA GLU A 403 -12.90 28.63 -46.13
C GLU A 403 -13.60 30.00 -46.11
N ILE A 404 -13.06 30.97 -46.85
CA ILE A 404 -13.77 31.91 -47.72
C ILE A 404 -12.71 32.49 -48.68
N GLN A 405 -12.98 32.29 -49.97
CA GLN A 405 -12.21 32.66 -51.15
C GLN A 405 -12.11 34.18 -51.39
N ALA A 406 -11.06 34.61 -52.09
CA ALA A 406 -11.16 35.38 -53.34
C ALA A 406 -9.77 35.48 -54.01
N GLY A 407 -9.59 34.81 -55.17
CA GLY A 407 -9.22 35.43 -56.47
C GLY A 407 -7.73 35.80 -56.58
N THR A 408 -6.94 35.42 -57.59
CA THR A 408 -7.24 35.20 -59.01
C THR A 408 -5.97 34.64 -59.67
N GLU A 409 -6.15 33.75 -60.65
CA GLU A 409 -5.38 33.57 -61.90
C GLU A 409 -3.86 33.34 -61.85
N THR A 410 -3.39 32.14 -62.20
CA THR A 410 -3.02 31.77 -63.58
C THR A 410 -2.46 30.33 -63.65
N GLU A 411 -3.01 29.56 -64.58
CA GLU A 411 -2.49 28.30 -65.17
C GLU A 411 -1.32 28.60 -66.15
N PRO A 412 -0.73 27.61 -66.84
CA PRO A 412 -0.41 26.20 -66.50
C PRO A 412 1.06 25.86 -66.86
N ASP A 413 1.54 24.64 -66.53
CA ASP A 413 2.24 23.84 -67.54
C ASP A 413 2.47 22.39 -67.08
N GLU A 414 2.21 21.51 -68.05
CA GLU A 414 2.45 20.07 -68.09
C GLU A 414 3.95 19.75 -67.97
N ASP A 415 4.32 18.64 -67.32
CA ASP A 415 4.63 17.38 -68.01
C ASP A 415 5.50 16.42 -67.16
N LEU A 416 5.31 15.13 -67.47
CA LEU A 416 6.21 13.97 -67.27
C LEU A 416 6.25 13.20 -65.92
N ALA A 417 5.58 12.05 -66.01
CA ALA A 417 5.66 10.87 -65.18
C ALA A 417 7.03 10.15 -65.14
N ARG A 418 7.28 9.41 -64.05
CA ARG A 418 7.90 8.06 -63.96
C ARG A 418 7.90 7.60 -62.48
N GLU A 419 7.18 6.52 -62.13
CA GLU A 419 7.68 5.14 -61.94
C GLU A 419 8.94 5.06 -61.03
N LYS A 420 9.09 4.26 -59.96
CA LYS A 420 8.40 3.12 -59.31
C LYS A 420 8.99 3.01 -57.87
N PRO A 421 8.37 2.29 -56.93
CA PRO A 421 8.93 2.04 -55.61
C PRO A 421 9.95 0.90 -55.68
N THR A 422 11.13 1.09 -55.08
CA THR A 422 12.04 -0.01 -54.75
C THR A 422 11.93 -0.32 -53.26
N ASP A 423 11.69 -1.59 -52.98
CA ASP A 423 11.88 -2.26 -51.70
C ASP A 423 13.06 -1.70 -50.92
N ASP A 424 12.84 -1.41 -49.65
CA ASP A 424 13.82 -1.74 -48.63
C ASP A 424 13.09 -2.32 -47.41
N SER A 425 13.11 -3.64 -47.37
CA SER A 425 12.73 -4.47 -46.23
C SER A 425 13.73 -4.28 -45.09
N LEU A 426 13.29 -3.70 -43.97
CA LEU A 426 13.87 -4.03 -42.65
C LEU A 426 12.96 -3.63 -41.47
N GLU A 427 11.64 -3.87 -41.54
CA GLU A 427 10.77 -3.85 -40.36
C GLU A 427 10.47 -5.27 -39.88
N ALA A 428 11.49 -5.88 -39.28
CA ALA A 428 11.32 -6.98 -38.36
C ALA A 428 12.24 -6.71 -37.16
N HIS A 429 11.66 -6.64 -35.97
CA HIS A 429 12.27 -6.37 -34.66
C HIS A 429 12.29 -4.92 -34.20
N LEU A 430 11.15 -4.43 -33.72
CA LEU A 430 11.13 -3.55 -32.54
C LEU A 430 9.90 -3.88 -31.69
N HIS A 431 10.15 -4.62 -30.60
CA HIS A 431 9.21 -4.91 -29.53
C HIS A 431 8.71 -3.61 -28.88
N ALA A 432 7.41 -3.34 -28.95
CA ALA A 432 6.76 -2.30 -28.15
C ALA A 432 6.39 -2.87 -26.77
N GLY A 433 7.37 -2.80 -25.86
CA GLY A 433 7.18 -3.04 -24.44
C GLY A 433 6.59 -1.83 -23.73
N GLU A 434 5.41 -2.04 -23.16
CA GLU A 434 4.94 -1.57 -21.85
C GLU A 434 4.88 -0.06 -21.55
N ASN A 435 3.64 0.40 -21.32
CA ASN A 435 3.34 1.35 -20.25
C ASN A 435 1.97 0.99 -19.65
N PRO A 436 1.93 0.48 -18.41
CA PRO A 436 0.84 0.86 -17.52
C PRO A 436 1.36 1.37 -16.17
N ARG A 437 0.63 2.38 -15.69
CA ARG A 437 0.67 3.07 -14.40
C ARG A 437 1.26 2.22 -13.26
N TYR A 438 2.39 2.67 -12.72
CA TYR A 438 2.90 2.17 -11.44
C TYR A 438 1.95 2.57 -10.31
N SER A 439 1.16 1.61 -9.83
CA SER A 439 0.66 1.61 -8.46
C SER A 439 1.85 1.45 -7.52
N TYR A 440 2.02 2.38 -6.60
CA TYR A 440 3.13 2.41 -5.64
C TYR A 440 3.05 1.23 -4.65
N LEU A 441 3.59 0.09 -5.05
CA LEU A 441 4.14 -0.90 -4.12
C LEU A 441 5.65 -0.68 -4.04
N PRO A 442 6.29 -0.66 -2.85
CA PRO A 442 7.74 -0.67 -2.78
C PRO A 442 8.27 -1.90 -3.53
N ALA A 443 9.17 -1.67 -4.49
CA ALA A 443 9.88 -2.66 -5.29
C ALA A 443 10.86 -3.52 -4.44
N LEU A 444 10.35 -4.15 -3.38
CA LEU A 444 11.04 -5.11 -2.51
C LEU A 444 10.71 -6.57 -2.86
N PHE A 445 9.83 -6.80 -3.84
CA PHE A 445 9.31 -8.14 -4.17
C PHE A 445 9.74 -8.68 -5.55
N ALA A 446 10.51 -7.93 -6.34
CA ALA A 446 10.89 -8.35 -7.69
C ALA A 446 12.24 -9.08 -7.79
N ASP A 447 13.05 -9.10 -6.72
CA ASP A 447 14.37 -9.70 -6.79
C ASP A 447 14.32 -11.21 -6.44
N ARG A 448 14.62 -12.06 -7.44
CA ARG A 448 14.64 -13.53 -7.31
C ARG A 448 15.67 -14.04 -6.29
N HIS A 449 16.49 -13.16 -5.71
CA HIS A 449 17.54 -13.50 -4.75
C HIS A 449 17.34 -13.01 -3.30
N THR A 450 16.26 -12.30 -2.95
CA THR A 450 15.98 -11.89 -1.56
C THR A 450 14.84 -12.70 -0.92
N LYS A 451 15.09 -14.00 -0.72
CA LYS A 451 14.14 -14.96 -0.08
C LYS A 451 13.98 -14.80 1.45
N ALA A 452 14.17 -13.61 2.02
CA ALA A 452 14.04 -13.42 3.45
C ALA A 452 13.58 -12.01 3.83
N ALA A 453 12.32 -11.88 4.21
CA ALA A 453 11.83 -11.12 5.37
C ALA A 453 10.38 -10.63 5.15
N PHE A 454 9.41 -11.51 5.38
CA PHE A 454 8.16 -11.21 6.11
C PHE A 454 7.44 -12.55 6.32
N ARG A 455 7.95 -13.35 7.25
CA ARG A 455 7.27 -14.56 7.73
C ARG A 455 6.45 -14.15 8.95
N GLY A 456 5.13 -14.21 8.80
CA GLY A 456 4.18 -14.08 9.90
C GLY A 456 4.61 -14.92 11.08
N ALA A 457 4.46 -14.34 12.26
CA ALA A 457 4.81 -14.98 13.51
C ALA A 457 4.05 -16.30 13.67
N TYR A 458 4.66 -17.25 14.38
CA TYR A 458 4.01 -18.47 14.91
C TYR A 458 3.84 -19.66 13.95
N GLY A 459 4.97 -20.13 13.42
CA GLY A 459 5.17 -21.54 13.06
C GLY A 459 6.35 -22.12 13.84
N PHE A 460 6.09 -22.94 14.86
CA PHE A 460 7.11 -23.78 15.50
C PHE A 460 7.43 -24.97 14.57
N ALA A 461 8.04 -24.69 13.43
CA ALA A 461 8.66 -25.69 12.57
C ALA A 461 9.63 -25.00 11.60
N THR A 462 10.90 -24.87 12.01
CA THR A 462 12.03 -24.77 11.07
C THR A 462 12.89 -26.02 11.25
N PRO A 463 13.24 -26.75 10.18
CA PRO A 463 14.16 -27.87 10.28
C PRO A 463 15.55 -27.38 10.71
N LEU A 464 16.21 -28.14 11.59
CA LEU A 464 17.54 -27.92 12.15
C LEU A 464 18.71 -28.04 11.13
N SER A 465 18.47 -27.98 9.82
CA SER A 465 19.46 -28.33 8.79
C SER A 465 20.35 -27.18 8.29
N GLU A 466 20.25 -25.97 8.84
CA GLU A 466 21.11 -24.83 8.43
C GLU A 466 22.21 -24.50 9.45
N LEU A 467 22.80 -25.53 10.07
CA LEU A 467 24.06 -25.41 10.80
C LEU A 467 25.15 -26.19 10.05
N GLY A 468 25.62 -25.63 8.93
CA GLY A 468 26.71 -26.26 8.18
C GLY A 468 27.15 -25.51 6.92
N SER A 469 28.21 -24.72 7.08
CA SER A 469 29.27 -24.37 6.11
C SER A 469 29.40 -22.87 5.76
N PRO A 470 30.57 -22.26 6.06
CA PRO A 470 31.04 -21.07 5.39
C PRO A 470 32.05 -21.49 4.32
N ASN A 471 31.67 -21.52 3.04
CA ASN A 471 32.55 -21.28 1.89
C ASN A 471 31.81 -21.48 0.56
N SER A 472 31.61 -20.39 -0.18
CA SER A 472 31.63 -20.45 -1.65
C SER A 472 32.04 -19.09 -2.19
N GLN A 473 33.32 -18.98 -2.54
CA GLN A 473 33.90 -17.86 -3.26
C GLN A 473 33.48 -17.88 -4.73
N PHE A 474 33.36 -16.67 -5.27
CA PHE A 474 33.29 -16.28 -6.66
C PHE A 474 34.32 -17.01 -7.55
N THR A 475 33.90 -17.40 -8.75
CA THR A 475 34.81 -17.53 -9.89
C THR A 475 34.16 -17.05 -11.18
N SER A 476 34.77 -16.04 -11.80
CA SER A 476 34.97 -16.00 -13.26
C SER A 476 36.08 -15.00 -13.56
N GLY A 477 37.23 -15.50 -14.01
CA GLY A 477 38.22 -14.75 -14.78
C GLY A 477 38.37 -15.39 -16.16
N PRO A 478 38.74 -14.65 -17.22
CA PRO A 478 38.98 -15.23 -18.54
C PRO A 478 40.48 -15.38 -18.88
N SER A 479 40.73 -16.36 -19.78
CA SER A 479 41.91 -16.52 -20.68
C SER A 479 43.26 -16.87 -20.03
N SER A 480 44.15 -17.73 -20.55
CA SER A 480 44.27 -18.64 -21.70
C SER A 480 45.58 -19.49 -21.47
N PRO A 481 46.12 -20.29 -22.41
CA PRO A 481 46.41 -21.72 -22.21
C PRO A 481 47.90 -22.07 -21.99
N THR A 482 48.20 -23.27 -21.48
CA THR A 482 49.07 -24.29 -22.14
C THR A 482 49.52 -25.44 -21.21
N LYS A 483 49.37 -26.66 -21.76
CA LYS A 483 50.24 -27.86 -21.69
C LYS A 483 50.55 -28.60 -20.37
N ARG A 484 50.30 -29.94 -20.52
CA ARG A 484 51.03 -31.13 -19.99
C ARG A 484 50.77 -31.52 -18.53
N ARG A 485 50.19 -32.73 -18.32
CA ARG A 485 50.86 -34.02 -17.96
C ARG A 485 51.71 -33.86 -16.69
N SER A 486 51.60 -34.65 -15.63
CA SER A 486 51.12 -36.02 -15.43
C SER A 486 51.27 -36.36 -13.93
N SER A 487 50.56 -37.40 -13.46
CA SER A 487 50.94 -38.41 -12.42
C SER A 487 51.59 -37.90 -11.11
N GLY A 488 51.16 -38.25 -9.90
CA GLY A 488 50.52 -39.47 -9.41
C GLY A 488 51.11 -39.81 -8.04
N ALA A 489 50.35 -40.56 -7.24
CA ALA A 489 50.75 -41.35 -6.05
C ALA A 489 51.17 -40.62 -4.75
N ASP A 490 50.23 -40.51 -3.80
CA ASP A 490 50.14 -41.22 -2.49
C ASP A 490 51.37 -42.04 -1.99
N PRO A 491 51.43 -42.47 -0.70
CA PRO A 491 51.03 -41.83 0.58
C PRO A 491 52.00 -42.19 1.76
N THR A 492 51.62 -41.85 3.02
CA THR A 492 52.07 -42.44 4.33
C THR A 492 53.53 -42.18 4.79
N THR A 493 53.95 -42.06 6.06
CA THR A 493 53.38 -42.04 7.43
C THR A 493 54.47 -41.51 8.39
N SER A 494 54.05 -41.02 9.56
CA SER A 494 54.77 -40.63 10.79
C SER A 494 56.11 -41.30 11.15
N HIS A 495 57.07 -40.54 11.71
CA HIS A 495 57.64 -40.79 13.06
C HIS A 495 58.59 -39.67 13.58
N GLU A 496 58.74 -39.69 14.90
CA GLU A 496 59.39 -38.83 15.89
C GLU A 496 60.87 -38.38 15.74
N LYS A 497 61.12 -37.23 16.41
CA LYS A 497 62.26 -36.80 17.27
C LYS A 497 63.70 -36.74 16.73
N ARG A 498 64.31 -35.55 16.85
CA ARG A 498 65.66 -35.26 17.41
C ARG A 498 65.92 -33.74 17.42
N THR A 499 66.09 -33.11 18.59
CA THR A 499 67.33 -32.81 19.36
C THR A 499 68.03 -31.50 19.00
N ASP A 500 68.52 -30.88 20.09
CA ASP A 500 69.70 -30.04 20.23
C ASP A 500 69.58 -28.51 20.30
N GLU A 501 69.79 -28.06 21.54
CA GLU A 501 70.22 -26.74 22.00
C GLU A 501 71.64 -26.40 21.51
N THR A 502 71.99 -25.11 21.49
CA THR A 502 73.28 -24.55 21.94
C THR A 502 73.20 -23.01 21.92
N THR A 503 73.09 -22.36 23.09
CA THR A 503 74.16 -21.63 23.86
C THR A 503 74.56 -20.24 23.30
N ARG A 504 74.84 -19.18 24.08
CA ARG A 504 75.28 -19.07 25.48
C ARG A 504 75.17 -17.62 26.04
N GLN A 505 74.64 -17.53 27.26
CA GLN A 505 75.04 -16.78 28.49
C GLN A 505 75.76 -15.40 28.48
N SER A 506 75.27 -14.49 29.34
CA SER A 506 76.05 -13.92 30.48
C SER A 506 75.20 -13.10 31.48
N ASN A 507 74.96 -13.70 32.66
CA ASN A 507 74.93 -13.24 34.08
C ASN A 507 74.55 -11.82 34.61
N LYS A 508 73.88 -11.89 35.80
CA LYS A 508 73.73 -10.96 36.96
C LYS A 508 72.73 -9.79 36.83
N THR A 509 71.84 -9.44 37.78
CA THR A 509 71.69 -9.74 39.23
C THR A 509 70.28 -9.37 39.75
N SER A 510 69.79 -10.16 40.71
CA SER A 510 68.89 -9.88 41.86
C SER A 510 67.48 -9.26 41.70
N GLY A 511 66.48 -9.91 42.33
CA GLY A 511 65.37 -9.20 42.98
C GLY A 511 63.97 -9.82 42.99
N GLY A 512 63.78 -10.95 43.68
CA GLY A 512 62.62 -11.28 44.54
C GLY A 512 61.15 -11.09 44.11
N SER A 513 60.43 -12.23 44.13
CA SER A 513 59.09 -12.46 44.71
C SER A 513 57.83 -12.50 43.81
N LYS A 514 56.88 -13.33 44.27
CA LYS A 514 55.78 -14.05 43.60
C LYS A 514 54.51 -13.19 43.40
N GLU A 515 53.72 -13.50 42.36
CA GLU A 515 52.24 -13.67 42.36
C GLU A 515 51.74 -13.81 40.90
N ALA A 516 51.16 -14.95 40.49
CA ALA A 516 49.76 -15.38 40.60
C ALA A 516 48.81 -14.77 39.53
N ASN A 517 48.26 -15.68 38.73
CA ASN A 517 47.23 -15.56 37.70
C ASN A 517 46.10 -14.56 38.00
N ASN A 518 45.67 -13.80 36.98
CA ASN A 518 44.24 -13.60 36.71
C ASN A 518 43.96 -13.19 35.26
N ARG A 519 43.18 -14.02 34.54
CA ARG A 519 42.54 -13.68 33.27
C ARG A 519 41.32 -12.80 33.57
N LYS A 520 41.25 -11.59 33.00
CA LYS A 520 40.02 -10.77 32.93
C LYS A 520 39.50 -10.64 31.51
N SER A 521 38.17 -10.69 31.41
CA SER A 521 37.37 -10.77 30.18
C SER A 521 37.43 -9.52 29.31
N MET A 522 37.44 -9.72 27.98
CA MET A 522 37.49 -8.71 26.92
C MET A 522 36.14 -8.03 26.58
N ALA A 523 35.14 -8.10 27.47
CA ALA A 523 33.80 -7.51 27.25
C ALA A 523 33.63 -6.03 27.69
N PRO A 524 34.25 -5.56 28.80
CA PRO A 524 34.08 -4.17 29.24
C PRO A 524 34.79 -3.17 28.32
N GLU A 525 35.89 -3.57 27.69
CA GLU A 525 36.76 -2.69 26.90
C GLU A 525 36.13 -2.29 25.55
N LEU A 526 35.33 -3.18 24.96
CA LEU A 526 34.54 -2.87 23.77
C LEU A 526 33.37 -1.94 24.09
N LEU A 527 32.74 -2.10 25.27
CA LEU A 527 31.69 -1.20 25.73
C LEU A 527 32.25 0.18 26.04
N TYR A 528 33.42 0.26 26.68
CA TYR A 528 34.12 1.52 26.94
C TYR A 528 34.54 2.22 25.63
N LYS A 529 35.11 1.50 24.65
CA LYS A 529 35.41 2.06 23.33
C LYS A 529 34.18 2.53 22.58
N PHE A 530 33.04 1.85 22.74
CA PHE A 530 31.78 2.28 22.14
C PHE A 530 31.25 3.56 22.78
N ILE A 531 31.24 3.63 24.13
CA ILE A 531 30.84 4.80 24.90
C ILE A 531 31.75 6.00 24.60
N GLU A 532 33.05 5.78 24.49
CA GLU A 532 34.06 6.80 24.17
C GLU A 532 33.88 7.32 22.74
N SER A 533 33.63 6.44 21.76
CA SER A 533 33.36 6.85 20.36
C SER A 533 32.06 7.66 20.21
N THR A 534 31.03 7.35 21.01
CA THR A 534 29.77 8.12 21.05
C THR A 534 29.89 9.40 21.88
N GLY A 535 30.73 9.38 22.92
CA GLY A 535 31.02 10.51 23.80
C GLY A 535 31.81 11.60 23.09
N ASP A 536 32.81 11.23 22.29
CA ASP A 536 33.58 12.16 21.47
C ASP A 536 32.76 12.79 20.35
N LEU A 537 31.80 12.05 19.78
CA LEU A 537 30.84 12.59 18.81
C LEU A 537 29.89 13.61 19.47
N ALA A 538 29.44 13.35 20.70
CA ALA A 538 28.62 14.27 21.49
C ALA A 538 29.42 15.49 22.00
N ALA A 539 30.72 15.33 22.27
CA ALA A 539 31.62 16.41 22.67
C ALA A 539 31.96 17.33 21.50
N ARG A 540 32.17 16.79 20.30
CA ARG A 540 32.36 17.56 19.06
C ARG A 540 31.12 18.37 18.66
N ALA A 541 29.92 17.86 18.94
CA ALA A 541 28.65 18.58 18.75
C ALA A 541 28.44 19.76 19.73
N ARG A 542 29.16 19.79 20.87
CA ARG A 542 29.10 20.91 21.83
C ARG A 542 30.06 22.06 21.48
N LEU A 543 31.07 21.81 20.66
CA LEU A 543 32.08 22.81 20.29
C LEU A 543 31.62 23.79 19.19
N THR A 544 30.45 23.57 18.58
CA THR A 544 29.87 24.48 17.57
C THR A 544 28.86 25.50 18.13
N SER A 545 28.66 25.54 19.45
CA SER A 545 27.79 26.53 20.12
C SER A 545 28.62 27.56 20.88
N GLY A 546 28.99 28.64 20.21
CA GLY A 546 29.67 29.79 20.83
C GLY A 546 28.77 30.56 21.80
N ASN A 547 29.17 30.57 23.07
CA ASN A 547 28.97 31.56 24.14
C ASN A 547 27.82 32.59 24.04
N SER A 548 26.86 32.48 24.96
CA SER A 548 26.42 33.64 25.76
C SER A 548 26.16 33.24 27.21
N ARG A 549 26.67 34.06 28.14
CA ARG A 549 26.85 33.80 29.56
C ARG A 549 25.52 33.81 30.33
N ARG A 550 25.35 32.83 31.22
CA ARG A 550 24.35 32.79 32.29
C ARG A 550 24.50 33.97 33.26
N ARG A 551 23.42 34.69 33.52
CA ARG A 551 23.20 35.44 34.77
C ARG A 551 21.93 34.89 35.44
N ARG A 552 22.06 34.35 36.65
CA ARG A 552 20.92 33.98 37.51
C ARG A 552 20.33 35.27 38.10
N ILE A 553 19.01 35.43 38.03
CA ILE A 553 18.24 36.40 38.82
C ILE A 553 17.10 35.62 39.53
N PRO A 554 16.74 35.98 40.78
CA PRO A 554 15.87 35.19 41.65
C PRO A 554 14.38 35.40 41.37
N SER A 555 13.59 34.54 42.02
CA SER A 555 12.13 34.54 42.14
C SER A 555 11.51 35.86 42.63
N ASP A 556 10.25 36.03 42.22
CA ASP A 556 9.22 37.02 42.61
C ASP A 556 9.12 38.33 41.83
N GLY A 557 7.90 38.58 41.32
CA GLY A 557 7.44 39.87 40.79
C GLY A 557 6.91 39.80 39.35
N SER A 558 5.58 39.81 39.23
CA SER A 558 4.77 39.99 38.02
C SER A 558 5.23 41.09 37.05
N ILE A 559 5.34 40.77 35.74
CA ILE A 559 5.37 41.72 34.60
C ILE A 559 4.60 41.08 33.41
N PRO A 560 3.81 41.86 32.63
CA PRO A 560 2.56 41.40 32.00
C PRO A 560 2.73 40.75 30.61
N ALA A 561 1.63 40.12 30.18
CA ALA A 561 1.45 39.35 28.96
C ALA A 561 2.00 40.04 27.70
N ILE A 562 2.85 39.31 26.97
CA ILE A 562 3.14 39.55 25.54
C ILE A 562 2.39 38.48 24.76
N VAL A 563 1.42 38.95 24.00
CA VAL A 563 0.56 38.22 23.07
C VAL A 563 1.37 37.80 21.84
N GLY A 564 1.19 36.57 21.38
CA GLY A 564 1.56 36.14 20.03
C GLY A 564 2.80 35.25 19.91
N GLY A 565 2.79 34.10 20.57
CA GLY A 565 3.73 33.01 20.30
C GLY A 565 3.03 31.69 20.55
N THR A 566 2.63 31.01 19.47
CA THR A 566 1.92 29.73 19.53
C THR A 566 2.87 28.68 20.10
N GLU A 567 2.73 28.36 21.39
CA GLU A 567 3.25 27.10 21.93
C GLU A 567 2.69 25.96 21.09
N MET A 568 3.57 25.13 20.52
CA MET A 568 3.17 23.84 19.97
C MET A 568 2.56 23.03 21.11
N GLN A 569 1.23 23.05 21.20
CA GLN A 569 0.50 22.11 22.01
C GLN A 569 0.92 20.70 21.55
N PRO A 570 1.18 19.76 22.48
CA PRO A 570 1.38 18.38 22.10
C PRO A 570 0.17 17.92 21.28
N LEU A 571 0.45 17.30 20.12
CA LEU A 571 -0.50 16.70 19.18
C LEU A 571 -1.49 15.67 19.81
N SER A 572 -1.51 15.52 21.13
CA SER A 572 -2.39 14.63 21.89
C SER A 572 -3.74 15.25 22.30
N LYS A 573 -4.02 16.52 21.96
CA LYS A 573 -5.30 17.17 22.30
C LYS A 573 -6.12 17.72 21.12
N TYR A 574 -5.72 17.46 19.89
CA TYR A 574 -6.70 17.55 18.80
C TYR A 574 -7.62 16.35 18.94
N LYS A 575 -8.84 16.65 19.40
CA LYS A 575 -10.01 15.79 19.27
C LYS A 575 -9.91 15.22 17.87
N LYS A 576 -9.55 13.93 17.76
CA LYS A 576 -9.72 13.12 16.56
C LYS A 576 -11.03 13.63 15.98
N LYS A 577 -11.05 14.20 14.76
CA LYS A 577 -12.33 14.32 14.06
C LYS A 577 -12.85 12.91 14.15
N GLU A 578 -13.84 12.69 15.00
CA GLU A 578 -14.38 11.37 15.21
C GLU A 578 -14.88 11.03 13.83
N LEU A 579 -14.08 10.24 13.09
CA LEU A 579 -14.58 9.41 12.00
C LEU A 579 -15.91 8.89 12.54
N PRO A 580 -17.03 9.09 11.81
CA PRO A 580 -18.36 8.80 12.34
C PRO A 580 -18.31 7.51 13.13
N GLN A 581 -18.65 7.60 14.42
CA GLN A 581 -18.41 6.61 15.47
C GLN A 581 -19.08 5.25 15.20
N ASP A 582 -19.65 5.02 14.03
CA ASP A 582 -20.65 3.98 13.82
C ASP A 582 -20.13 2.58 13.49
N ASP A 583 -18.81 2.35 13.29
CA ASP A 583 -18.40 1.03 12.75
C ASP A 583 -17.06 0.43 13.19
N GLN A 584 -16.53 0.82 14.35
CA GLN A 584 -15.56 -0.05 15.07
C GLN A 584 -16.28 -1.03 16.00
N ARG A 585 -17.21 -1.82 15.45
CA ARG A 585 -17.86 -2.91 16.20
C ARG A 585 -16.84 -4.01 16.48
N ILE A 586 -16.13 -3.89 17.60
CA ILE A 586 -15.32 -5.00 18.11
C ILE A 586 -16.29 -6.05 18.62
N PHE A 587 -16.46 -7.13 17.85
CA PHE A 587 -17.33 -8.23 18.23
C PHE A 587 -16.83 -8.88 19.53
N SER A 588 -17.75 -9.29 20.38
CA SER A 588 -17.40 -10.09 21.56
C SER A 588 -16.85 -11.45 21.12
N LEU A 589 -15.96 -12.06 21.92
CA LEU A 589 -15.46 -13.41 21.62
C LEU A 589 -16.61 -14.42 21.48
N GLN A 590 -17.68 -14.24 22.25
CA GLN A 590 -18.88 -15.08 22.16
C GLN A 590 -19.60 -14.90 20.82
N ALA A 591 -19.72 -13.68 20.31
CA ALA A 591 -20.30 -13.43 18.99
C ALA A 591 -19.44 -14.06 17.87
N ILE A 592 -18.11 -13.93 17.96
CA ILE A 592 -17.16 -14.51 17.00
C ILE A 592 -17.27 -16.03 16.99
N LEU A 593 -17.15 -16.67 18.16
CA LEU A 593 -17.25 -18.13 18.30
C LEU A 593 -18.65 -18.64 17.95
N GLY A 594 -19.69 -17.83 18.15
CA GLY A 594 -21.06 -18.12 17.73
C GLY A 594 -21.21 -18.31 16.21
N THR A 595 -20.29 -17.79 15.40
CA THR A 595 -20.31 -17.99 13.93
C THR A 595 -19.81 -19.36 13.49
N ILE A 596 -19.13 -20.12 14.36
CA ILE A 596 -18.56 -21.42 14.02
C ILE A 596 -19.69 -22.43 13.72
N TRP A 597 -20.65 -22.57 14.63
CA TRP A 597 -21.69 -23.59 14.49
C TRP A 597 -22.55 -23.44 13.22
N PRO A 598 -23.03 -22.23 12.85
CA PRO A 598 -23.77 -22.03 11.60
C PRO A 598 -22.93 -22.25 10.35
N SER A 599 -21.62 -22.00 10.41
CA SER A 599 -20.72 -22.11 9.24
C SER A 599 -20.28 -23.54 8.90
N LEU A 600 -20.49 -24.49 9.82
CA LEU A 600 -20.03 -25.87 9.66
C LEU A 600 -21.17 -26.79 9.20
N ASP A 601 -20.85 -27.63 8.22
CA ASP A 601 -21.69 -28.77 7.80
C ASP A 601 -21.92 -29.75 8.95
N TRP A 602 -23.00 -30.54 8.86
CA TRP A 602 -23.34 -31.53 9.90
C TRP A 602 -22.18 -32.50 10.21
N TYR A 603 -21.44 -32.93 9.19
CA TYR A 603 -20.24 -33.77 9.36
C TYR A 603 -19.17 -33.06 10.18
N MET A 604 -18.90 -31.78 9.89
CA MET A 604 -17.89 -31.00 10.61
C MET A 604 -18.31 -30.66 12.03
N ARG A 605 -19.62 -30.57 12.31
CA ARG A 605 -20.14 -30.45 13.69
C ARG A 605 -19.86 -31.70 14.51
N VAL A 606 -20.04 -32.89 13.94
CA VAL A 606 -19.69 -34.15 14.61
C VAL A 606 -18.18 -34.22 14.86
N VAL A 607 -17.36 -33.83 13.88
CA VAL A 607 -15.90 -33.73 14.02
C VAL A 607 -15.50 -32.82 15.18
N LEU A 608 -16.15 -31.67 15.36
CA LEU A 608 -15.89 -30.74 16.45
C LEU A 608 -16.24 -31.33 17.82
N ILE A 609 -17.32 -32.11 17.92
CA ILE A 609 -17.69 -32.82 19.16
C ILE A 609 -16.64 -33.89 19.50
N ILE A 610 -16.18 -34.66 18.52
CA ILE A 610 -15.12 -35.66 18.70
C ILE A 610 -13.82 -34.98 19.16
N ALA A 611 -13.48 -33.82 18.58
CA ALA A 611 -12.34 -33.03 19.01
C ALA A 611 -12.46 -32.60 20.48
N LEU A 612 -13.64 -32.17 20.92
CA LEU A 612 -13.87 -31.79 22.32
C LEU A 612 -13.65 -32.97 23.28
N VAL A 613 -14.14 -34.16 22.93
CA VAL A 613 -13.92 -35.39 23.72
C VAL A 613 -12.43 -35.73 23.79
N ALA A 614 -11.71 -35.66 22.67
CA ALA A 614 -10.27 -35.86 22.65
C ALA A 614 -9.53 -34.82 23.51
N ALA A 615 -9.98 -33.57 23.52
CA ALA A 615 -9.44 -32.52 24.40
C ALA A 615 -9.68 -32.81 25.88
N SER A 616 -10.86 -33.30 26.26
CA SER A 616 -11.15 -33.69 27.64
C SER A 616 -10.24 -34.83 28.10
N ILE A 617 -10.04 -35.85 27.25
CA ILE A 617 -9.13 -36.97 27.53
C ILE A 617 -7.70 -36.46 27.72
N ASN A 618 -7.22 -35.60 26.81
CA ASN A 618 -5.87 -35.03 26.89
C ASN A 618 -5.70 -34.17 28.15
N GLY A 619 -6.68 -33.33 28.49
CA GLY A 619 -6.65 -32.50 29.70
C GLY A 619 -6.65 -33.32 31.01
N ALA A 620 -7.33 -34.47 31.02
CA ALA A 620 -7.33 -35.39 32.17
C ALA A 620 -6.05 -36.23 32.28
N CYS A 621 -5.27 -36.40 31.20
CA CYS A 621 -4.04 -37.21 31.23
C CYS A 621 -3.01 -36.65 32.22
N THR A 622 -2.82 -35.33 32.30
CA THR A 622 -1.78 -34.71 33.15
C THR A 622 -2.03 -34.90 34.67
N PRO A 623 -3.24 -34.70 35.22
CA PRO A 623 -3.52 -34.99 36.64
C PRO A 623 -3.43 -36.47 36.98
N ILE A 624 -3.93 -37.35 36.09
CA ILE A 624 -3.85 -38.80 36.27
C ILE A 624 -2.37 -39.23 36.29
N PHE A 625 -1.58 -38.73 35.35
CA PHE A 625 -0.14 -38.94 35.30
C PHE A 625 0.54 -38.47 36.60
N SER A 626 0.23 -37.27 37.07
CA SER A 626 0.81 -36.70 38.30
C SER A 626 0.52 -37.54 39.55
N SER A 627 -0.71 -38.06 39.69
CA SER A 627 -1.06 -38.96 40.80
C SER A 627 -0.27 -40.27 40.76
N ILE A 628 -0.17 -40.90 39.59
CA ILE A 628 0.57 -42.16 39.43
C ILE A 628 2.07 -41.93 39.64
N LEU A 629 2.61 -40.81 39.16
CA LEU A 629 4.00 -40.43 39.38
C LEU A 629 4.31 -40.24 40.87
N SER A 630 3.42 -39.58 41.62
CA SER A 630 3.60 -39.43 43.07
C SER A 630 3.56 -40.78 43.80
N LYS A 631 2.66 -41.68 43.42
CA LYS A 631 2.61 -43.05 43.96
C LYS A 631 3.90 -43.81 43.64
N LEU A 632 4.42 -43.70 42.42
CA LEU A 632 5.69 -44.29 42.02
C LEU A 632 6.86 -43.80 42.88
N ILE A 633 7.00 -42.47 43.06
CA ILE A 633 8.04 -41.87 43.93
C ILE A 633 7.90 -42.37 45.38
N GLY A 634 6.67 -42.43 45.89
CA GLY A 634 6.40 -42.94 47.24
C GLY A 634 6.69 -44.43 47.42
N THR A 635 6.67 -45.22 46.35
CA THR A 635 6.96 -46.67 46.37
C THR A 635 8.48 -46.90 46.49
N TYR A 636 9.28 -46.15 45.73
CA TYR A 636 10.76 -46.22 45.82
C TYR A 636 11.31 -45.81 47.20
N GLY A 637 10.60 -44.94 47.93
CA GLY A 637 10.98 -44.55 49.29
C GLY A 637 10.81 -45.62 50.38
N LYS A 638 10.12 -46.74 50.09
CA LYS A 638 9.82 -47.81 51.08
C LYS A 638 10.75 -49.03 51.02
N GLY A 639 11.68 -49.09 50.06
CA GLY A 639 12.66 -50.18 49.92
C GLY A 639 12.15 -51.45 49.23
N ASP A 640 12.98 -52.51 49.26
CA ASP A 640 13.03 -53.69 48.36
C ASP A 640 11.75 -54.58 48.25
N LYS A 641 10.68 -54.27 49.00
CA LYS A 641 9.48 -55.14 49.14
C LYS A 641 8.34 -54.88 48.14
N GLU A 642 8.40 -53.85 47.29
CA GLU A 642 7.28 -53.45 46.40
C GLU A 642 7.65 -53.27 44.91
N LYS A 643 8.64 -54.02 44.38
CA LYS A 643 9.09 -53.94 42.96
C LYS A 643 7.98 -54.17 41.94
N HIS A 644 7.10 -55.12 42.20
CA HIS A 644 5.95 -55.42 41.33
C HIS A 644 5.00 -54.21 41.23
N THR A 645 4.76 -53.51 42.33
CA THR A 645 3.90 -52.32 42.39
C THR A 645 4.52 -51.15 41.62
N ALA A 646 5.84 -50.94 41.73
CA ALA A 646 6.55 -49.94 40.94
C ALA A 646 6.43 -50.21 39.43
N MET A 647 6.60 -51.47 39.00
CA MET A 647 6.45 -51.87 37.59
C MET A 647 5.03 -51.60 37.04
N ILE A 648 3.98 -51.88 37.83
CA ILE A 648 2.60 -51.57 37.45
C ILE A 648 2.42 -50.06 37.20
N TYR A 649 2.93 -49.20 38.10
CA TYR A 649 2.83 -47.76 37.92
C TYR A 649 3.64 -47.26 36.72
N THR A 650 4.83 -47.81 36.47
CA THR A 650 5.64 -47.48 35.29
C THR A 650 4.93 -47.84 33.98
N VAL A 651 4.33 -49.03 33.88
CA VAL A 651 3.54 -49.45 32.71
C VAL A 651 2.28 -48.59 32.56
N SER A 652 1.64 -48.21 33.67
CA SER A 652 0.47 -47.33 33.66
C SER A 652 0.82 -45.94 33.12
N ILE A 653 1.97 -45.37 33.50
CA ILE A 653 2.46 -44.10 32.94
C ILE A 653 2.70 -44.21 31.43
N LEU A 654 3.28 -45.33 30.95
CA LEU A 654 3.46 -45.56 29.52
C LEU A 654 2.11 -45.61 28.78
N GLY A 655 1.11 -46.27 29.36
CA GLY A 655 -0.26 -46.27 28.82
C GLY A 655 -0.86 -44.87 28.70
N ILE A 656 -0.65 -44.02 29.71
CA ILE A 656 -1.09 -42.61 29.68
C ILE A 656 -0.31 -41.81 28.65
N ALA A 657 0.99 -42.08 28.46
CA ALA A 657 1.80 -41.43 27.42
C ALA A 657 1.23 -41.71 26.02
N VAL A 658 0.87 -42.96 25.73
CA VAL A 658 0.22 -43.34 24.46
C VAL A 658 -1.14 -42.66 24.32
N LEU A 659 -1.97 -42.70 25.37
CA LEU A 659 -3.29 -42.06 25.35
C LEU A 659 -3.20 -40.55 25.12
N SER A 660 -2.27 -39.88 25.78
CA SER A 660 -1.98 -38.45 25.60
C SER A 660 -1.51 -38.14 24.17
N GLY A 661 -0.58 -38.93 23.62
CA GLY A 661 -0.11 -38.74 22.25
C GLY A 661 -1.22 -38.92 21.20
N VAL A 662 -2.03 -39.98 21.33
CA VAL A 662 -3.15 -40.25 20.40
C VAL A 662 -4.25 -39.20 20.54
N SER A 663 -4.66 -38.84 21.76
CA SER A 663 -5.68 -37.81 21.97
C SER A 663 -5.22 -36.43 21.52
N SER A 664 -3.95 -36.09 21.72
CA SER A 664 -3.33 -34.86 21.19
C SER A 664 -3.31 -34.82 19.67
N TYR A 665 -2.95 -35.93 18.99
CA TYR A 665 -3.01 -36.03 17.53
C TYR A 665 -4.43 -35.79 17.00
N ILE A 666 -5.41 -36.53 17.52
CA ILE A 666 -6.81 -36.45 17.10
C ILE A 666 -7.35 -35.04 17.33
N LEU A 667 -7.10 -34.45 18.50
CA LEU A 667 -7.53 -33.10 18.84
C LEU A 667 -7.03 -32.06 17.83
N HIS A 668 -5.71 -31.97 17.65
CA HIS A 668 -5.12 -30.92 16.81
C HIS A 668 -5.49 -31.11 15.34
N LEU A 669 -5.59 -32.36 14.87
CA LEU A 669 -6.05 -32.66 13.51
C LEU A 669 -7.49 -32.15 13.31
N LEU A 670 -8.44 -32.63 14.12
CA LEU A 670 -9.85 -32.34 13.90
C LEU A 670 -10.19 -30.85 14.07
N LEU A 671 -9.56 -30.17 15.04
CA LEU A 671 -9.85 -28.77 15.33
C LEU A 671 -9.25 -27.81 14.30
N GLU A 672 -8.04 -28.08 13.79
CA GLU A 672 -7.46 -27.28 12.70
C GLU A 672 -8.21 -27.51 11.37
N TYR A 673 -8.74 -28.71 11.11
CA TYR A 673 -9.61 -28.96 9.97
C TYR A 673 -10.92 -28.15 10.07
N ALA A 674 -11.60 -28.22 11.22
CA ALA A 674 -12.82 -27.43 11.46
C ALA A 674 -12.54 -25.92 11.35
N GLY A 675 -11.41 -25.45 11.89
CA GLY A 675 -10.95 -24.06 11.75
C GLY A 675 -10.72 -23.63 10.30
N GLN A 676 -10.17 -24.50 9.45
CA GLN A 676 -9.95 -24.20 8.04
C GLN A 676 -11.26 -24.11 7.25
N VAL A 677 -12.24 -24.97 7.54
CA VAL A 677 -13.56 -24.92 6.90
C VAL A 677 -14.30 -23.65 7.31
N TRP A 678 -14.30 -23.33 8.61
CA TRP A 678 -14.88 -22.09 9.12
C TRP A 678 -14.31 -20.87 8.43
N ILE A 679 -12.98 -20.75 8.32
CA ILE A 679 -12.38 -19.56 7.73
C ILE A 679 -12.60 -19.45 6.23
N ASN A 680 -12.59 -20.56 5.49
CA ASN A 680 -12.88 -20.55 4.06
C ASN A 680 -14.32 -20.10 3.79
N THR A 681 -15.27 -20.58 4.61
CA THR A 681 -16.67 -20.16 4.54
C THR A 681 -16.81 -18.65 4.81
N MET A 682 -16.07 -18.13 5.80
CA MET A 682 -16.05 -16.69 6.08
C MET A 682 -15.40 -15.88 4.95
N ARG A 683 -14.33 -16.37 4.32
CA ARG A 683 -13.68 -15.72 3.16
C ARG A 683 -14.61 -15.65 1.94
N GLU A 684 -15.25 -16.75 1.59
CA GLU A 684 -16.21 -16.82 0.49
C GLU A 684 -17.39 -15.89 0.75
N ARG A 685 -17.98 -15.95 1.96
CA ARG A 685 -19.07 -15.06 2.36
C ARG A 685 -18.65 -13.59 2.37
N SER A 686 -17.45 -13.26 2.85
CA SER A 686 -16.94 -11.88 2.81
C SER A 686 -16.81 -11.39 1.39
N LEU A 687 -16.22 -12.18 0.46
CA LEU A 687 -16.11 -11.77 -0.93
C LEU A 687 -17.49 -11.61 -1.59
N GLU A 688 -18.41 -12.55 -1.35
CA GLU A 688 -19.80 -12.44 -1.81
C GLU A 688 -20.44 -11.13 -1.36
N ARG A 689 -20.34 -10.79 -0.06
CA ARG A 689 -20.90 -9.56 0.50
C ARG A 689 -20.21 -8.29 -0.02
N ILE A 690 -18.90 -8.33 -0.22
CA ILE A 690 -18.12 -7.21 -0.75
C ILE A 690 -18.58 -6.90 -2.18
N LEU A 691 -18.62 -7.91 -3.06
CA LEU A 691 -19.02 -7.73 -4.47
C LEU A 691 -20.49 -7.25 -4.61
N ASP A 692 -21.31 -7.53 -3.60
CA ASP A 692 -22.71 -7.10 -3.52
C ASP A 692 -22.89 -5.63 -3.11
N GLN A 693 -21.87 -5.02 -2.47
CA GLN A 693 -21.95 -3.62 -2.02
C GLN A 693 -22.12 -2.65 -3.19
N PRO A 694 -22.81 -1.50 -3.00
CA PRO A 694 -22.96 -0.49 -4.05
C PRO A 694 -21.59 0.10 -4.44
N ARG A 695 -21.52 0.70 -5.64
CA ARG A 695 -20.29 1.33 -6.16
C ARG A 695 -19.67 2.33 -5.18
N ASP A 696 -20.51 3.10 -4.47
CA ASP A 696 -20.06 4.10 -3.50
C ASP A 696 -19.19 3.49 -2.39
N TRP A 697 -19.49 2.28 -1.93
CA TRP A 697 -18.74 1.60 -0.87
C TRP A 697 -17.24 1.47 -1.19
N PHE A 698 -16.92 1.22 -2.47
CA PHE A 698 -15.55 1.07 -2.97
C PHE A 698 -14.80 2.38 -3.15
N THR A 699 -15.47 3.52 -3.07
CA THR A 699 -14.84 4.85 -3.16
C THR A 699 -14.28 5.34 -1.82
N HIS A 700 -14.72 4.74 -0.71
CA HIS A 700 -14.23 5.07 0.63
C HIS A 700 -12.82 4.51 0.86
N GLU A 701 -11.91 5.34 1.38
CA GLU A 701 -10.51 4.95 1.62
C GLU A 701 -10.37 3.76 2.60
N GLU A 702 -11.29 3.64 3.57
CA GLU A 702 -11.32 2.51 4.51
C GLU A 702 -11.53 1.16 3.83
N ASN A 703 -12.16 1.17 2.65
CA ASN A 703 -12.48 -0.02 1.85
C ASN A 703 -11.53 -0.17 0.66
N SER A 704 -10.36 0.47 0.71
CA SER A 704 -9.34 0.32 -0.33
C SER A 704 -8.95 -1.15 -0.53
N VAL A 705 -8.54 -1.48 -1.76
CA VAL A 705 -8.20 -2.85 -2.17
C VAL A 705 -7.20 -3.49 -1.21
N SER A 706 -6.18 -2.74 -0.78
CA SER A 706 -5.17 -3.19 0.16
C SER A 706 -5.75 -3.62 1.51
N HIS A 707 -6.70 -2.85 2.07
CA HIS A 707 -7.34 -3.18 3.34
C HIS A 707 -8.24 -4.40 3.23
N VAL A 708 -9.00 -4.53 2.13
CA VAL A 708 -9.83 -5.71 1.87
C VAL A 708 -8.96 -6.96 1.70
N MET A 709 -7.86 -6.86 0.94
CA MET A 709 -6.91 -7.96 0.77
C MET A 709 -6.26 -8.36 2.09
N GLU A 710 -5.85 -7.40 2.92
CA GLU A 710 -5.32 -7.68 4.27
C GLU A 710 -6.36 -8.39 5.15
N GLY A 711 -7.63 -7.99 5.03
CA GLY A 711 -8.76 -8.65 5.69
C GLY A 711 -8.92 -10.11 5.30
N LEU A 712 -8.94 -10.39 4.00
CA LEU A 712 -9.11 -11.75 3.48
C LEU A 712 -7.87 -12.63 3.64
N ASP A 713 -6.67 -12.04 3.74
CA ASP A 713 -5.41 -12.77 3.94
C ASP A 713 -5.07 -12.90 5.43
N ARG A 714 -4.43 -11.86 5.99
CA ARG A 714 -3.82 -11.85 7.32
C ARG A 714 -4.85 -11.95 8.44
N HIS A 715 -5.91 -11.14 8.39
CA HIS A 715 -6.91 -11.16 9.45
C HIS A 715 -7.66 -12.49 9.50
N ALA A 716 -7.87 -13.10 8.33
CA ALA A 716 -8.46 -14.43 8.23
C ALA A 716 -7.58 -15.52 8.85
N GLU A 717 -6.28 -15.51 8.58
CA GLU A 717 -5.33 -16.48 9.18
C GLU A 717 -5.25 -16.36 10.70
N GLU A 718 -5.26 -15.13 11.23
CA GLU A 718 -5.28 -14.90 12.67
C GLU A 718 -6.61 -15.31 13.31
N MET A 719 -7.74 -15.07 12.63
CA MET A 719 -9.05 -15.54 13.07
C MET A 719 -9.11 -17.07 13.19
N ARG A 720 -8.53 -17.81 12.23
CA ARG A 720 -8.45 -19.29 12.28
C ARG A 720 -7.75 -19.78 13.56
N ASN A 721 -6.75 -19.06 14.06
CA ASN A 721 -6.01 -19.43 15.28
C ASN A 721 -6.92 -19.41 16.53
N LEU A 722 -8.02 -18.63 16.55
CA LEU A 722 -9.00 -18.63 17.65
C LEU A 722 -9.56 -20.02 17.91
N LEU A 723 -10.01 -20.72 16.87
CA LEU A 723 -10.54 -22.08 17.00
C LEU A 723 -9.40 -23.11 17.05
N GLY A 724 -8.48 -23.07 16.08
CA GLY A 724 -7.48 -24.13 15.91
C GLY A 724 -6.46 -24.25 17.05
N ARG A 725 -6.09 -23.13 17.69
CA ARG A 725 -5.03 -23.10 18.71
C ARG A 725 -5.50 -22.61 20.08
N PHE A 726 -6.26 -21.53 20.13
CA PHE A 726 -6.56 -20.86 21.41
C PHE A 726 -7.73 -21.50 22.15
N ALA A 727 -8.84 -21.80 21.46
CA ALA A 727 -10.01 -22.42 22.09
C ALA A 727 -9.69 -23.80 22.68
N SER A 728 -8.93 -24.64 21.96
CA SER A 728 -8.43 -25.92 22.50
C SER A 728 -7.56 -25.73 23.73
N SER A 729 -6.58 -24.84 23.65
CA SER A 729 -5.65 -24.58 24.75
C SER A 729 -6.37 -24.12 26.02
N LEU A 730 -7.32 -23.20 25.90
CA LEU A 730 -8.13 -22.74 27.03
C LEU A 730 -9.03 -23.84 27.58
N TYR A 731 -9.63 -24.65 26.70
CA TYR A 731 -10.48 -25.77 27.12
C TYR A 731 -9.68 -26.85 27.85
N ILE A 732 -8.51 -27.23 27.32
CA ILE A 732 -7.57 -28.14 28.00
C ILE A 732 -7.17 -27.58 29.35
N ALA A 733 -6.78 -26.30 29.42
CA ALA A 733 -6.40 -25.65 30.67
C ALA A 733 -7.54 -25.68 31.70
N LEU A 734 -8.79 -25.48 31.26
CA LEU A 734 -9.96 -25.55 32.11
C LEU A 734 -10.20 -26.98 32.63
N VAL A 735 -10.21 -27.99 31.76
CA VAL A 735 -10.39 -29.40 32.16
C VAL A 735 -9.26 -29.83 33.10
N LEU A 736 -8.01 -29.53 32.74
CA LEU A 736 -6.84 -29.78 33.56
C LEU A 736 -6.98 -29.18 34.95
N SER A 737 -7.37 -27.91 35.04
CA SER A 737 -7.50 -27.19 36.31
C SER A 737 -8.60 -27.79 37.18
N VAL A 738 -9.77 -28.10 36.60
CA VAL A 738 -10.91 -28.68 37.32
C VAL A 738 -10.56 -30.06 37.85
N VAL A 739 -10.02 -30.94 37.00
CA VAL A 739 -9.66 -32.31 37.40
C VAL A 739 -8.54 -32.30 38.44
N ALA A 740 -7.49 -31.49 38.26
CA ALA A 740 -6.40 -31.36 39.23
C ALA A 740 -6.89 -30.82 40.57
N LEU A 741 -7.76 -29.80 40.57
CA LEU A 741 -8.28 -29.19 41.79
C LEU A 741 -9.17 -30.15 42.59
N ILE A 742 -10.10 -30.82 41.91
CA ILE A 742 -10.99 -31.81 42.56
C ILE A 742 -10.14 -32.92 43.17
N TRP A 743 -9.18 -33.46 42.42
CA TRP A 743 -8.31 -34.53 42.91
C TRP A 743 -7.49 -34.08 44.11
N ALA A 744 -6.85 -32.91 44.03
CA ALA A 744 -6.02 -32.39 45.11
C ALA A 744 -6.85 -32.13 46.39
N LEU A 745 -8.09 -31.62 46.26
CA LEU A 745 -9.03 -31.44 47.38
C LEU A 745 -9.36 -32.77 48.07
N THR A 746 -9.55 -33.85 47.30
CA THR A 746 -9.81 -35.18 47.88
C THR A 746 -8.58 -35.79 48.55
N SER A 747 -7.37 -35.53 48.05
CA SER A 747 -6.13 -36.05 48.64
C SER A 747 -5.75 -35.34 49.95
N GLN A 748 -5.69 -34.01 49.95
CA GLN A 748 -5.38 -33.22 51.16
C GLN A 748 -5.96 -31.80 51.10
N TRP A 749 -7.23 -31.67 51.52
CA TRP A 749 -8.01 -30.42 51.44
C TRP A 749 -7.37 -29.22 52.17
N LYS A 750 -6.64 -29.43 53.27
CA LYS A 750 -5.99 -28.35 54.03
C LYS A 750 -4.90 -27.65 53.22
N LEU A 751 -4.06 -28.42 52.50
CA LEU A 751 -2.96 -27.89 51.72
C LEU A 751 -3.47 -27.21 50.44
N THR A 752 -4.52 -27.76 49.82
CA THR A 752 -5.15 -27.15 48.64
C THR A 752 -5.88 -25.86 48.94
N LEU A 753 -6.54 -25.72 50.11
CA LEU A 753 -7.16 -24.45 50.48
C LEU A 753 -6.13 -23.33 50.63
N ILE A 754 -4.94 -23.64 51.18
CA ILE A 754 -3.83 -22.68 51.27
C ILE A 754 -3.38 -22.25 49.87
N ALA A 755 -3.26 -23.19 48.93
CA ALA A 755 -2.95 -22.88 47.53
C ALA A 755 -4.01 -21.99 46.86
N ILE A 756 -5.30 -22.29 47.05
CA ILE A 756 -6.41 -21.51 46.48
C ILE A 756 -6.43 -20.09 47.08
N ALA A 757 -6.14 -19.94 48.38
CA ALA A 757 -6.07 -18.65 49.03
C ALA A 757 -5.01 -17.71 48.44
N LEU A 758 -3.99 -18.24 47.76
CA LEU A 758 -2.97 -17.47 47.04
C LEU A 758 -3.41 -17.07 45.62
N GLY A 759 -4.49 -17.66 45.10
CA GLY A 759 -5.04 -17.36 43.77
C GLY A 759 -5.38 -15.87 43.57
N PRO A 760 -6.13 -15.21 44.49
CA PRO A 760 -6.42 -13.78 44.38
C PRO A 760 -5.18 -12.89 44.32
N TYR A 761 -4.11 -13.26 45.04
CA TYR A 761 -2.83 -12.54 45.00
C TYR A 761 -2.18 -12.63 43.62
N VAL A 762 -2.06 -13.85 43.06
CA VAL A 762 -1.53 -14.07 41.70
C VAL A 762 -2.36 -13.29 40.68
N TYR A 763 -3.69 -13.41 40.77
CA TYR A 763 -4.60 -12.72 39.87
C TYR A 763 -4.39 -11.19 39.91
N PHE A 764 -4.32 -10.58 41.09
CA PHE A 764 -4.14 -9.14 41.24
C PHE A 764 -2.80 -8.66 40.66
N VAL A 765 -1.70 -9.38 40.95
CA VAL A 765 -0.36 -9.03 40.47
C VAL A 765 -0.29 -9.17 38.94
N THR A 766 -0.75 -10.30 38.39
CA THR A 766 -0.76 -10.54 36.94
C THR A 766 -1.70 -9.57 36.21
N LYS A 767 -2.87 -9.26 36.77
CA LYS A 767 -3.82 -8.29 36.20
C LYS A 767 -3.24 -6.87 36.20
N SER A 768 -2.56 -6.48 37.27
CA SER A 768 -1.88 -5.18 37.36
C SER A 768 -0.79 -5.07 36.30
N PHE A 769 0.07 -6.09 36.18
CA PHE A 769 1.08 -6.16 35.12
C PHE A 769 0.46 -6.06 33.72
N SER A 770 -0.56 -6.88 33.43
CA SER A 770 -1.23 -6.89 32.12
C SER A 770 -1.84 -5.54 31.75
N THR A 771 -2.54 -4.89 32.70
CA THR A 771 -3.21 -3.59 32.47
C THR A 771 -2.20 -2.46 32.24
N ILE A 772 -1.17 -2.40 33.07
CA ILE A 772 -0.11 -1.38 32.97
C ILE A 772 0.69 -1.59 31.69
N SER A 773 1.07 -2.83 31.38
CA SER A 773 1.78 -3.16 30.14
C SER A 773 0.99 -2.76 28.91
N GLY A 774 -0.29 -3.12 28.82
CA GLY A 774 -1.15 -2.76 27.69
C GLY A 774 -1.30 -1.24 27.49
N ASN A 775 -1.52 -0.48 28.57
CA ASN A 775 -1.67 0.98 28.48
C ASN A 775 -0.38 1.68 28.01
N TRP A 776 0.78 1.25 28.51
CA TRP A 776 2.07 1.82 28.11
C TRP A 776 2.53 1.35 26.73
N GLU A 777 2.14 0.13 26.33
CA GLU A 777 2.36 -0.38 24.99
C GLU A 777 1.57 0.41 23.95
N GLY A 778 0.30 0.71 24.20
CA GLY A 778 -0.51 1.58 23.33
C GLY A 778 0.15 2.94 23.11
N ARG A 779 0.50 3.65 24.20
CA ARG A 779 1.18 4.96 24.12
C ARG A 779 2.52 4.91 23.37
N SER A 780 3.26 3.81 23.53
CA SER A 780 4.54 3.60 22.83
C SER A 780 4.34 3.37 21.34
N ASN A 781 3.29 2.64 20.96
CA ASN A 781 2.94 2.37 19.57
C ASN A 781 2.44 3.65 18.88
N ASP A 782 1.58 4.43 19.54
CA ASP A 782 1.07 5.72 18.99
C ASP A 782 2.22 6.69 18.68
N ALA A 783 3.21 6.79 19.57
CA ALA A 783 4.37 7.65 19.36
C ALA A 783 5.27 7.14 18.21
N ALA A 784 5.44 5.82 18.10
CA ALA A 784 6.19 5.19 17.01
C ALA A 784 5.48 5.35 15.66
N GLU A 785 4.15 5.26 15.63
CA GLU A 785 3.33 5.49 14.43
C GLU A 785 3.45 6.94 13.96
N ALA A 786 3.40 7.92 14.87
CA ALA A 786 3.61 9.32 14.51
C ALA A 786 5.00 9.57 13.90
N ALA A 787 6.06 8.97 14.47
CA ALA A 787 7.40 9.04 13.90
C ALA A 787 7.47 8.35 12.52
N GLY A 788 6.80 7.21 12.37
CA GLY A 788 6.68 6.48 11.11
C GLY A 788 5.94 7.26 10.02
N ALA A 789 4.86 7.96 10.37
CA ALA A 789 4.10 8.79 9.42
C ALA A 789 4.96 9.92 8.84
N ILE A 790 5.73 10.63 9.68
CA ILE A 790 6.67 11.67 9.23
C ILE A 790 7.74 11.08 8.31
N PHE A 791 8.25 9.89 8.65
CA PHE A 791 9.22 9.19 7.80
C PHE A 791 8.63 8.86 6.42
N THR A 792 7.45 8.25 6.37
CA THR A 792 6.78 7.92 5.11
C THR A 792 6.48 9.17 4.28
N GLU A 793 5.96 10.24 4.89
CA GLU A 793 5.71 11.53 4.24
C GLU A 793 6.99 12.09 3.58
N THR A 794 8.13 12.01 4.29
CA THR A 794 9.41 12.54 3.81
C THR A 794 9.93 11.77 2.59
N PHE A 795 9.89 10.43 2.63
CA PHE A 795 10.48 9.59 1.58
C PHE A 795 9.59 9.45 0.34
N THR A 796 8.27 9.44 0.51
CA THR A 796 7.32 9.48 -0.61
C THR A 796 7.47 10.76 -1.42
N ASN A 797 7.76 11.88 -0.75
CA ASN A 797 7.91 13.21 -1.35
C ASN A 797 9.38 13.66 -1.49
N ILE A 798 10.34 12.73 -1.54
CA ILE A 798 11.78 13.05 -1.44
C ILE A 798 12.28 14.01 -2.53
N LYS A 799 11.72 13.96 -3.74
CA LYS A 799 12.10 14.88 -4.83
C LYS A 799 11.75 16.31 -4.48
N THR A 800 10.52 16.56 -4.06
CA THR A 800 10.03 17.87 -3.63
C THR A 800 10.76 18.36 -2.38
N VAL A 801 11.00 17.49 -1.40
CA VAL A 801 11.80 17.81 -0.19
C VAL A 801 13.20 18.28 -0.56
N ARG A 802 13.86 17.63 -1.53
CA ARG A 802 15.19 18.03 -2.02
C ARG A 802 15.16 19.30 -2.85
N ALA A 803 14.20 19.46 -3.77
CA ALA A 803 14.04 20.66 -4.60
C ALA A 803 13.85 21.93 -3.76
N LEU A 804 13.08 21.81 -2.67
CA LEU A 804 12.80 22.89 -1.73
C LEU A 804 13.84 23.00 -0.59
N THR A 805 14.91 22.20 -0.61
CA THR A 805 15.97 22.21 0.43
C THR A 805 15.46 21.99 1.87
N LEU A 806 14.43 21.16 2.04
CA LEU A 806 13.73 20.93 3.32
C LEU A 806 14.30 19.76 4.13
N GLU A 807 15.42 19.17 3.72
CA GLU A 807 15.98 17.98 4.38
C GLU A 807 16.28 18.22 5.87
N SER A 808 16.75 19.41 6.22
CA SER A 808 17.02 19.80 7.62
C SER A 808 15.75 19.89 8.45
N HIS A 809 14.68 20.46 7.88
CA HIS A 809 13.39 20.59 8.56
C HIS A 809 12.78 19.22 8.87
N PHE A 810 12.68 18.33 7.88
CA PHE A 810 12.14 16.99 8.09
C PHE A 810 13.02 16.14 8.99
N ARG A 811 14.35 16.34 8.97
CA ARG A 811 15.27 15.69 9.91
C ARG A 811 14.99 16.12 11.36
N GLU A 812 14.78 17.41 11.61
CA GLU A 812 14.46 17.93 12.94
C GLU A 812 13.06 17.48 13.39
N LYS A 813 12.05 17.58 12.51
CA LYS A 813 10.69 17.06 12.74
C LYS A 813 10.72 15.57 13.17
N TYR A 814 11.48 14.75 12.44
CA TYR A 814 11.67 13.33 12.76
C TYR A 814 12.47 13.12 14.06
N PHE A 815 13.51 13.92 14.32
CA PHE A 815 14.29 13.84 15.55
C PHE A 815 13.46 14.15 16.80
N HIS A 816 12.58 15.16 16.75
CA HIS A 816 11.65 15.46 17.85
C HIS A 816 10.66 14.31 18.10
N ALA A 817 10.08 13.75 17.04
CA ALA A 817 9.15 12.62 17.15
C ALA A 817 9.83 11.36 17.75
N THR A 818 11.05 11.05 17.29
CA THR A 818 11.83 9.92 17.83
C THR A 818 12.30 10.14 19.26
N LYS A 819 12.67 11.37 19.64
CA LYS A 819 13.00 11.72 21.04
C LYS A 819 11.80 11.54 21.97
N ASN A 820 10.61 11.96 21.54
CA ASN A 820 9.37 11.73 22.29
C ASN A 820 9.09 10.23 22.46
N THR A 821 9.22 9.47 21.37
CA THR A 821 9.08 8.00 21.37
C THR A 821 10.04 7.34 22.37
N LEU A 822 11.30 7.78 22.39
CA LEU A 822 12.31 7.28 23.33
C LEU A 822 11.95 7.58 24.80
N GLN A 823 11.47 8.80 25.11
CA GLN A 823 11.06 9.17 26.47
C GLN A 823 9.87 8.33 26.97
N ILE A 824 8.89 8.08 26.10
CA ILE A 824 7.75 7.20 26.40
C ILE A 824 8.24 5.77 26.62
N GLY A 825 9.18 5.29 25.80
CA GLY A 825 9.81 3.98 25.95
C GLY A 825 10.53 3.78 27.30
N PHE A 826 11.28 4.79 27.77
CA PHE A 826 11.91 4.75 29.10
C PHE A 826 10.90 4.70 30.24
N ARG A 827 9.80 5.47 30.15
CA ARG A 827 8.74 5.41 31.16
C ARG A 827 8.08 4.03 31.15
N ARG A 828 7.78 3.48 29.96
CA ARG A 828 7.27 2.11 29.79
C ARG A 828 8.17 1.10 30.47
N SER A 829 9.49 1.12 30.24
CA SER A 829 10.40 0.12 30.81
C SER A 829 10.42 0.12 32.33
N VAL A 830 10.39 1.30 32.98
CA VAL A 830 10.36 1.42 34.44
C VAL A 830 9.04 0.88 35.02
N TYR A 831 7.89 1.32 34.50
CA TYR A 831 6.59 0.91 35.03
C TYR A 831 6.30 -0.57 34.74
N THR A 832 6.58 -1.05 33.53
CA THR A 832 6.33 -2.45 33.17
C THR A 832 7.31 -3.40 33.84
N GLY A 833 8.59 -3.01 34.00
CA GLY A 833 9.63 -3.81 34.62
C GLY A 833 9.35 -4.15 36.09
N PHE A 834 8.88 -3.18 36.89
CA PHE A 834 8.55 -3.41 38.30
C PHE A 834 7.43 -4.46 38.48
N PHE A 835 6.31 -4.29 37.77
CA PHE A 835 5.18 -5.22 37.86
C PHE A 835 5.48 -6.59 37.22
N PHE A 836 6.33 -6.62 36.20
CA PHE A 836 6.84 -7.88 35.65
C PHE A 836 7.61 -8.67 36.71
N GLY A 837 8.57 -8.04 37.40
CA GLY A 837 9.33 -8.70 38.46
C GLY A 837 8.47 -9.18 39.63
N LEU A 838 7.45 -8.40 40.01
CA LEU A 838 6.48 -8.83 41.04
C LEU A 838 5.65 -10.03 40.59
N SER A 839 5.22 -10.06 39.32
CA SER A 839 4.46 -11.17 38.76
C SER A 839 5.30 -12.44 38.63
N ASP A 840 6.54 -12.33 38.16
CA ASP A 840 7.44 -13.48 37.96
C ASP A 840 7.86 -14.11 39.31
N SER A 841 8.20 -13.28 40.30
CA SER A 841 8.58 -13.76 41.64
C SER A 841 7.44 -14.41 42.43
N SER A 842 6.17 -14.12 42.10
CA SER A 842 4.99 -14.65 42.79
C SER A 842 4.98 -16.19 42.84
N GLY A 843 5.41 -16.87 41.77
CA GLY A 843 5.47 -18.34 41.71
C GLY A 843 6.46 -18.94 42.71
N ILE A 844 7.62 -18.29 42.90
CA ILE A 844 8.65 -18.73 43.87
C ILE A 844 8.14 -18.57 45.30
N PHE A 845 7.47 -17.45 45.60
CA PHE A 845 6.86 -17.21 46.91
C PHE A 845 5.78 -18.25 47.24
N ILE A 846 4.93 -18.60 46.27
CA ILE A 846 3.91 -19.63 46.43
C ILE A 846 4.54 -20.99 46.69
N MET A 847 5.57 -21.35 45.92
CA MET A 847 6.32 -22.59 46.13
C MET A 847 6.91 -22.66 47.56
N ALA A 848 7.58 -21.61 48.02
CA ALA A 848 8.16 -21.55 49.36
C ALA A 848 7.11 -21.71 50.47
N LEU A 849 5.97 -21.03 50.33
CA LEU A 849 4.87 -21.13 51.29
C LEU A 849 4.22 -22.52 51.30
N MET A 850 4.04 -23.13 50.12
CA MET A 850 3.51 -24.49 49.99
C MET A 850 4.43 -25.53 50.64
N PHE A 851 5.76 -25.39 50.49
CA PHE A 851 6.72 -26.25 51.19
C PHE A 851 6.67 -26.07 52.71
N TYR A 852 6.59 -24.83 53.20
CA TYR A 852 6.46 -24.55 54.63
C TYR A 852 5.17 -25.14 55.21
N ALA A 853 4.02 -24.91 54.55
CA ALA A 853 2.73 -25.43 54.97
C ALA A 853 2.70 -26.97 54.92
N GLY A 854 3.26 -27.57 53.86
CA GLY A 854 3.40 -29.02 53.73
C GLY A 854 4.24 -29.62 54.86
N ALA A 855 5.40 -29.04 55.17
CA ALA A 855 6.26 -29.51 56.27
C ALA A 855 5.56 -29.44 57.64
N ARG A 856 4.79 -28.38 57.89
CA ARG A 856 3.99 -28.26 59.13
C ARG A 856 2.90 -29.33 59.21
N LEU A 857 2.19 -29.59 58.11
CA LEU A 857 1.15 -30.64 58.08
C LEU A 857 1.73 -32.04 58.29
N ILE A 858 2.96 -32.31 57.80
CA ILE A 858 3.66 -33.57 58.08
C ILE A 858 3.96 -33.70 59.57
N ARG A 859 4.44 -32.62 60.22
CA ARG A 859 4.66 -32.59 61.67
C ARG A 859 3.37 -32.87 62.45
N ASP A 860 2.22 -32.43 61.94
CA ASP A 860 0.89 -32.65 62.52
C ASP A 860 0.31 -34.06 62.20
N GLY A 861 1.10 -34.97 61.61
CA GLY A 861 0.72 -36.37 61.37
C GLY A 861 0.12 -36.66 59.99
N ALA A 862 0.16 -35.73 59.04
CA ALA A 862 -0.29 -35.99 57.68
C ALA A 862 0.71 -36.86 56.89
N SER A 863 0.20 -37.69 55.98
CA SER A 863 1.03 -38.57 55.15
C SER A 863 1.92 -37.78 54.18
N PRO A 864 3.25 -37.98 54.19
CA PRO A 864 4.17 -37.29 53.28
C PRO A 864 3.87 -37.55 51.80
N THR A 865 3.43 -38.76 51.45
CA THR A 865 3.11 -39.13 50.05
C THR A 865 1.92 -38.36 49.51
N LYS A 866 0.85 -38.18 50.31
CA LYS A 866 -0.32 -37.37 49.93
C LYS A 866 0.02 -35.88 49.76
N ILE A 867 0.95 -35.37 50.57
CA ILE A 867 1.40 -33.98 50.46
C ILE A 867 2.25 -33.77 49.21
N VAL A 868 3.15 -34.70 48.90
CA VAL A 868 3.92 -34.69 47.64
C VAL A 868 3.00 -34.86 46.42
N GLU A 869 1.96 -35.70 46.50
CA GLU A 869 0.92 -35.82 45.46
C GLU A 869 0.26 -34.47 45.16
N VAL A 870 -0.29 -33.81 46.18
CA VAL A 870 -0.94 -32.50 46.02
C VAL A 870 0.04 -31.44 45.49
N PHE A 871 1.29 -31.47 45.96
CA PHE A 871 2.34 -30.57 45.48
C PHE A 871 2.65 -30.77 43.99
N VAL A 872 2.94 -32.01 43.56
CA VAL A 872 3.26 -32.32 42.16
C VAL A 872 2.05 -32.07 41.25
N GLN A 873 0.83 -32.35 41.70
CA GLN A 873 -0.40 -32.03 40.97
C GLN A 873 -0.57 -30.53 40.74
N LEU A 874 -0.43 -29.73 41.81
CA LEU A 874 -0.64 -28.30 41.73
C LEU A 874 0.45 -27.60 40.94
N VAL A 875 1.73 -27.98 41.11
CA VAL A 875 2.84 -27.38 40.36
C VAL A 875 2.70 -27.68 38.87
N LEU A 876 2.46 -28.93 38.48
CA LEU A 876 2.25 -29.28 37.06
C LEU A 876 1.01 -28.60 36.47
N ALA A 877 -0.08 -28.46 37.24
CA ALA A 877 -1.26 -27.74 36.80
C ALA A 877 -0.97 -26.24 36.60
N ILE A 878 -0.33 -25.57 37.59
CA ILE A 878 0.02 -24.15 37.49
C ILE A 878 0.98 -23.91 36.33
N THR A 879 2.00 -24.74 36.12
CA THR A 879 2.96 -24.59 35.01
C THR A 879 2.27 -24.68 33.65
N ASN A 880 1.39 -25.67 33.45
CA ASN A 880 0.64 -25.82 32.20
C ASN A 880 -0.40 -24.70 32.00
N VAL A 881 -1.12 -24.31 33.06
CA VAL A 881 -2.07 -23.19 32.98
C VAL A 881 -1.33 -21.89 32.66
N SER A 882 -0.18 -21.64 33.27
CA SER A 882 0.65 -20.45 33.01
C SER A 882 1.15 -20.41 31.56
N LEU A 883 1.54 -21.56 31.00
CA LEU A 883 1.90 -21.69 29.59
C LEU A 883 0.74 -21.26 28.67
N TYR A 884 -0.49 -21.73 28.95
CA TYR A 884 -1.68 -21.35 28.18
C TYR A 884 -2.14 -19.91 28.43
N LEU A 885 -1.99 -19.40 29.66
CA LEU A 885 -2.31 -18.01 30.01
C LEU A 885 -1.38 -17.02 29.30
N GLY A 886 -0.13 -17.43 29.03
CA GLY A 886 0.80 -16.69 28.20
C GLY A 886 0.33 -16.44 26.75
N LEU A 887 -0.65 -17.20 26.27
CA LEU A 887 -1.25 -17.03 24.94
C LEU A 887 -2.35 -15.95 24.91
N VAL A 888 -2.81 -15.44 26.06
CA VAL A 888 -3.91 -14.47 26.16
C VAL A 888 -3.69 -13.19 25.33
N PRO A 889 -2.50 -12.55 25.28
CA PRO A 889 -2.29 -11.38 24.43
C PRO A 889 -2.54 -11.67 22.94
N GLN A 890 -2.21 -12.89 22.48
CA GLN A 890 -2.42 -13.30 21.10
C GLN A 890 -3.91 -13.49 20.78
N ILE A 891 -4.72 -13.91 21.77
CA ILE A 891 -6.18 -13.96 21.65
C ILE A 891 -6.75 -12.56 21.41
N GLY A 892 -6.22 -11.54 22.08
CA GLY A 892 -6.62 -10.14 21.86
C GLY A 892 -6.40 -9.69 20.41
N LEU A 893 -5.23 -10.00 19.85
CA LEU A 893 -4.89 -9.70 18.44
C LEU A 893 -5.78 -10.49 17.47
N ALA A 894 -5.97 -11.79 17.71
CA ALA A 894 -6.80 -12.63 16.86
C ALA A 894 -8.29 -12.23 16.93
N LYS A 895 -8.77 -11.74 18.08
CA LYS A 895 -10.10 -11.15 18.25
C LYS A 895 -10.28 -9.87 17.42
N ASP A 896 -9.30 -8.97 17.45
CA ASP A 896 -9.34 -7.74 16.64
C ASP A 896 -9.40 -8.08 15.14
N CYS A 897 -8.51 -8.97 14.68
CA CYS A 897 -8.48 -9.46 13.30
C CYS A 897 -9.81 -10.12 12.90
N ALA A 898 -10.35 -10.99 13.76
CA ALA A 898 -11.64 -11.64 13.51
C ALA A 898 -12.79 -10.63 13.43
N SER A 899 -12.77 -9.57 14.25
CA SER A 899 -13.79 -8.52 14.20
C SER A 899 -13.77 -7.77 12.87
N ARG A 900 -12.56 -7.46 12.36
CA ARG A 900 -12.38 -6.81 11.05
C ARG A 900 -12.86 -7.68 9.90
N LEU A 901 -12.54 -8.99 9.90
CA LEU A 901 -13.03 -9.90 8.88
C LEU A 901 -14.55 -10.11 8.97
N LEU A 902 -15.10 -10.24 10.18
CA LEU A 902 -16.52 -10.43 10.37
C LEU A 902 -17.33 -9.21 9.93
N ARG A 903 -16.81 -7.99 10.08
CA ARG A 903 -17.40 -6.76 9.50
C ARG A 903 -17.67 -6.97 8.01
N LEU A 904 -16.68 -7.47 7.25
CA LEU A 904 -16.83 -7.76 5.81
C LEU A 904 -17.88 -8.86 5.55
N SER A 905 -17.91 -9.93 6.36
CA SER A 905 -18.87 -11.04 6.20
C SER A 905 -20.32 -10.69 6.60
N THR A 906 -20.50 -9.61 7.36
CA THR A 906 -21.78 -9.13 7.90
C THR A 906 -22.27 -7.86 7.23
N LEU A 907 -21.56 -7.36 6.21
CA LEU A 907 -22.04 -6.27 5.36
C LEU A 907 -23.46 -6.57 4.86
N PRO A 908 -24.35 -5.56 4.83
CA PRO A 908 -25.74 -5.76 4.44
C PRO A 908 -25.83 -6.25 2.99
N LYS A 909 -26.86 -7.07 2.70
CA LYS A 909 -27.24 -7.44 1.32
C LYS A 909 -28.25 -6.46 0.73
N ASP A 910 -28.62 -5.43 1.48
CA ASP A 910 -29.69 -4.50 1.14
C ASP A 910 -29.16 -3.38 0.24
N SER A 911 -28.43 -3.77 -0.81
CA SER A 911 -27.98 -2.86 -1.86
C SER A 911 -29.20 -2.41 -2.66
N HIS A 912 -29.22 -1.16 -3.12
CA HIS A 912 -30.28 -0.64 -3.99
C HIS A 912 -30.41 -1.45 -5.29
N GLU A 913 -29.35 -2.16 -5.67
CA GLU A 913 -29.32 -3.09 -6.81
C GLU A 913 -30.35 -4.24 -6.68
N HIS A 914 -30.81 -4.58 -5.47
CA HIS A 914 -31.75 -5.67 -5.20
C HIS A 914 -33.21 -5.24 -5.00
N PHE A 915 -33.51 -3.94 -5.00
CA PHE A 915 -34.89 -3.45 -4.78
C PHE A 915 -35.85 -3.80 -5.92
N GLY A 916 -35.35 -3.86 -7.16
CA GLY A 916 -36.14 -4.18 -8.33
C GLY A 916 -36.32 -5.68 -8.55
N ASN A 917 -37.56 -6.11 -8.80
CA ASN A 917 -37.92 -7.51 -9.06
C ASN A 917 -38.50 -7.75 -10.47
N THR A 918 -38.76 -6.68 -11.23
CA THR A 918 -39.41 -6.79 -12.54
C THR A 918 -38.37 -7.11 -13.61
N GLN A 919 -38.49 -8.28 -14.23
CA GLN A 919 -37.66 -8.66 -15.37
C GLN A 919 -38.19 -8.01 -16.65
N ILE A 920 -37.28 -7.47 -17.45
CA ILE A 920 -37.57 -6.81 -18.74
C ILE A 920 -36.86 -7.55 -19.88
N THR A 921 -37.47 -7.56 -21.06
CA THR A 921 -36.91 -8.21 -22.27
C THR A 921 -36.48 -7.20 -23.34
N SER A 922 -36.98 -5.98 -23.26
CA SER A 922 -36.71 -4.89 -24.20
C SER A 922 -36.67 -3.56 -23.46
N ILE A 923 -35.92 -2.62 -24.00
CA ILE A 923 -35.86 -1.23 -23.51
C ILE A 923 -36.36 -0.35 -24.66
N GLY A 924 -37.36 0.48 -24.35
CA GLY A 924 -37.93 1.51 -25.22
C GLY A 924 -37.38 2.88 -24.83
N ASP A 925 -38.24 3.91 -24.87
CA ASP A 925 -37.81 5.28 -24.57
C ASP A 925 -37.29 5.40 -23.13
N ILE A 926 -36.22 6.19 -22.97
CA ILE A 926 -35.60 6.49 -21.68
C ILE A 926 -35.91 7.94 -21.33
N GLU A 927 -36.59 8.13 -20.21
CA GLU A 927 -37.05 9.44 -19.75
C GLU A 927 -36.43 9.77 -18.39
N LEU A 928 -35.90 10.99 -18.25
CA LEU A 928 -35.50 11.56 -16.98
C LEU A 928 -36.43 12.72 -16.65
N HIS A 929 -36.94 12.78 -15.42
CA HIS A 929 -37.93 13.78 -14.99
C HIS A 929 -37.44 14.55 -13.76
N ASN A 930 -37.09 15.83 -13.93
CA ASN A 930 -36.66 16.74 -12.86
C ASN A 930 -35.57 16.14 -11.95
N LEU A 931 -34.65 15.38 -12.51
CA LEU A 931 -33.63 14.63 -11.80
C LEU A 931 -32.59 15.57 -11.19
N SER A 932 -32.40 15.47 -9.88
CA SER A 932 -31.28 16.10 -9.17
C SER A 932 -30.42 15.03 -8.50
N PHE A 933 -29.10 15.14 -8.64
CA PHE A 933 -28.16 14.13 -8.14
C PHE A 933 -26.87 14.74 -7.60
N SER A 934 -26.45 14.25 -6.43
CA SER A 934 -25.14 14.45 -5.83
C SER A 934 -24.51 13.08 -5.56
N TYR A 935 -23.20 12.93 -5.76
CA TYR A 935 -22.52 11.70 -5.37
C TYR A 935 -22.55 11.52 -3.85
N PRO A 936 -22.79 10.32 -3.30
CA PRO A 936 -22.85 10.13 -1.85
C PRO A 936 -21.54 10.47 -1.13
N SER A 937 -20.39 10.28 -1.80
CA SER A 937 -19.08 10.71 -1.31
C SER A 937 -18.92 12.24 -1.20
N ARG A 938 -19.76 13.03 -1.89
CA ARG A 938 -19.75 14.50 -1.89
C ARG A 938 -21.19 15.06 -1.94
N PRO A 939 -21.98 14.89 -0.87
CA PRO A 939 -23.41 15.22 -0.88
C PRO A 939 -23.68 16.71 -1.07
N GLU A 940 -22.78 17.56 -0.59
CA GLU A 940 -22.82 19.03 -0.70
C GLU A 940 -22.71 19.52 -2.16
N GLN A 941 -22.16 18.71 -3.07
CA GLN A 941 -21.93 19.10 -4.46
C GLN A 941 -22.93 18.42 -5.40
N THR A 942 -23.97 19.16 -5.80
CA THR A 942 -24.96 18.69 -6.77
C THR A 942 -24.39 18.73 -8.20
N VAL A 943 -24.34 17.57 -8.84
CA VAL A 943 -23.80 17.37 -10.19
C VAL A 943 -24.88 17.50 -11.25
N LEU A 944 -26.07 16.94 -11.03
CA LEU A 944 -27.23 17.09 -11.91
C LEU A 944 -28.29 17.94 -11.18
N LYS A 945 -28.83 18.95 -11.84
CA LYS A 945 -29.74 19.96 -11.27
C LYS A 945 -31.04 20.00 -12.07
N ASN A 946 -32.10 19.36 -11.58
CA ASN A 946 -33.43 19.34 -12.19
C ASN A 946 -33.43 19.03 -13.70
N ILE A 947 -32.71 17.98 -14.11
CA ILE A 947 -32.63 17.56 -15.51
C ILE A 947 -33.91 16.84 -15.94
N SER A 948 -34.49 17.28 -17.05
CA SER A 948 -35.55 16.55 -17.76
C SER A 948 -35.12 16.32 -19.20
N LEU A 949 -35.04 15.06 -19.65
CA LEU A 949 -34.66 14.71 -21.02
C LEU A 949 -35.28 13.39 -21.48
N LEU A 950 -35.45 13.27 -22.80
CA LEU A 950 -35.96 12.08 -23.48
C LEU A 950 -34.92 11.53 -24.46
N ILE A 951 -34.60 10.25 -24.34
CA ILE A 951 -33.77 9.50 -25.29
C ILE A 951 -34.67 8.49 -26.01
N PRO A 952 -34.97 8.72 -27.30
CA PRO A 952 -35.87 7.86 -28.08
C PRO A 952 -35.26 6.47 -28.34
N ALA A 953 -36.11 5.46 -28.33
CA ALA A 953 -35.74 4.07 -28.59
C ALA A 953 -35.28 3.86 -30.05
N GLY A 954 -34.25 3.04 -30.23
CA GLY A 954 -33.78 2.65 -31.57
C GLY A 954 -33.10 3.76 -32.36
N GLU A 955 -32.75 4.87 -31.70
CA GLU A 955 -32.02 5.97 -32.30
C GLU A 955 -30.68 6.23 -31.60
N THR A 956 -29.81 6.94 -32.30
CA THR A 956 -28.53 7.41 -31.76
C THR A 956 -28.70 8.78 -31.13
N THR A 957 -28.47 8.88 -29.81
CA THR A 957 -28.47 10.15 -29.06
C THR A 957 -27.05 10.49 -28.57
N ALA A 958 -26.59 11.71 -28.81
CA ALA A 958 -25.31 12.20 -28.31
C ALA A 958 -25.48 13.11 -27.08
N LEU A 959 -24.67 12.87 -26.04
CA LEU A 959 -24.57 13.71 -24.85
C LEU A 959 -23.26 14.53 -24.93
N VAL A 960 -23.37 15.85 -25.02
CA VAL A 960 -22.23 16.76 -25.24
C VAL A 960 -22.21 17.84 -24.15
N GLY A 961 -21.04 18.35 -23.77
CA GLY A 961 -20.92 19.38 -22.72
C GLY A 961 -19.52 19.45 -22.11
N SER A 962 -19.27 20.43 -21.23
CA SER A 962 -17.99 20.60 -20.53
C SER A 962 -17.61 19.40 -19.67
N SER A 963 -16.32 19.28 -19.33
CA SER A 963 -15.89 18.32 -18.32
C SER A 963 -16.58 18.62 -16.98
N GLY A 964 -17.13 17.59 -16.33
CA GLY A 964 -17.89 17.75 -15.08
C GLY A 964 -19.36 18.18 -15.26
N SER A 965 -19.87 18.35 -16.48
CA SER A 965 -21.27 18.76 -16.71
C SER A 965 -22.33 17.67 -16.39
N GLY A 966 -21.89 16.45 -16.06
CA GLY A 966 -22.77 15.35 -15.64
C GLY A 966 -22.98 14.22 -16.67
N LYS A 967 -22.35 14.26 -17.85
CA LYS A 967 -22.51 13.27 -18.94
C LYS A 967 -22.34 11.81 -18.49
N SER A 968 -21.17 11.46 -17.95
CA SER A 968 -20.89 10.10 -17.44
C SER A 968 -21.69 9.76 -16.17
N THR A 969 -22.23 10.77 -15.48
CA THR A 969 -23.11 10.55 -14.32
C THR A 969 -24.45 9.99 -14.77
N ILE A 970 -25.02 10.51 -15.88
CA ILE A 970 -26.24 9.96 -16.49
C ILE A 970 -26.02 8.50 -16.89
N ALA A 971 -24.91 8.17 -17.56
CA ALA A 971 -24.58 6.79 -17.91
C ALA A 971 -24.51 5.87 -16.66
N SER A 972 -23.90 6.36 -15.58
CA SER A 972 -23.79 5.61 -14.33
C SER A 972 -25.14 5.37 -13.65
N LEU A 973 -26.06 6.34 -13.72
CA LEU A 973 -27.42 6.22 -13.20
C LEU A 973 -28.26 5.24 -14.03
N LEU A 974 -28.15 5.27 -15.37
CA LEU A 974 -28.84 4.31 -16.24
C LEU A 974 -28.43 2.85 -15.99
N LEU A 975 -27.20 2.63 -15.52
CA LEU A 975 -26.68 1.30 -15.13
C LEU A 975 -27.02 0.93 -13.67
N ASN A 976 -27.81 1.76 -12.99
CA ASN A 976 -28.16 1.62 -11.58
C ASN A 976 -26.92 1.46 -10.68
N LEU A 977 -25.79 2.14 -10.99
CA LEU A 977 -24.58 2.10 -10.17
C LEU A 977 -24.69 2.99 -8.92
N TYR A 978 -25.53 4.02 -9.00
CA TYR A 978 -25.86 4.95 -7.92
C TYR A 978 -27.37 5.13 -7.82
N THR A 979 -27.83 5.45 -6.61
CA THR A 979 -29.22 5.73 -6.23
C THR A 979 -29.45 7.25 -6.17
N THR A 980 -30.63 7.76 -6.58
CA THR A 980 -30.96 9.19 -6.51
C THR A 980 -31.44 9.60 -5.09
N ALA A 981 -31.43 10.89 -4.74
CA ALA A 981 -31.81 11.33 -3.39
C ALA A 981 -33.32 11.19 -3.11
N SER A 982 -34.14 11.37 -4.14
CA SER A 982 -35.61 11.19 -4.12
C SER A 982 -36.04 9.74 -3.83
N GLU A 983 -35.09 8.79 -3.83
CA GLU A 983 -35.35 7.35 -3.64
C GLU A 983 -35.48 6.94 -2.18
N THR A 984 -35.07 7.78 -1.22
CA THR A 984 -35.19 7.50 0.23
C THR A 984 -36.49 8.01 0.86
N SER A 985 -37.33 8.73 0.11
CA SER A 985 -38.60 9.30 0.59
C SER A 985 -39.77 8.76 -0.23
N GLU A 986 -40.34 7.61 0.16
CA GLU A 986 -41.54 7.00 -0.45
C GLU A 986 -42.84 7.84 -0.27
N VAL A 987 -42.74 9.11 0.12
CA VAL A 987 -43.90 9.94 0.43
C VAL A 987 -44.11 10.96 -0.68
N SER A 988 -45.18 10.72 -1.46
CA SER A 988 -45.90 11.63 -2.39
C SER A 988 -45.84 11.17 -3.85
N GLY A 989 -46.99 11.21 -4.54
CA GLY A 989 -47.22 10.77 -5.92
C GLY A 989 -46.50 11.62 -6.98
N LYS A 990 -45.19 11.75 -6.86
CA LYS A 990 -44.29 12.43 -7.78
C LYS A 990 -43.94 11.47 -8.94
N THR A 991 -43.75 12.02 -10.14
CA THR A 991 -43.24 11.27 -11.29
C THR A 991 -41.88 10.65 -10.97
N PRO A 992 -41.61 9.38 -11.35
CA PRO A 992 -40.31 8.76 -11.14
C PRO A 992 -39.17 9.55 -11.79
N ASP A 993 -38.02 9.63 -11.12
CA ASP A 993 -36.86 10.39 -11.60
C ASP A 993 -36.29 9.83 -12.91
N ILE A 994 -36.32 8.51 -13.10
CA ILE A 994 -35.83 7.80 -14.29
C ILE A 994 -36.83 6.72 -14.69
N MET A 995 -37.30 6.74 -15.93
CA MET A 995 -38.21 5.76 -16.50
C MET A 995 -37.61 5.09 -17.74
N LEU A 996 -37.78 3.77 -17.84
CA LEU A 996 -37.43 2.94 -18.99
C LEU A 996 -38.71 2.29 -19.52
N SER A 997 -39.15 2.63 -20.74
CA SER A 997 -40.43 2.16 -21.30
C SER A 997 -41.64 2.45 -20.40
N GLY A 998 -41.66 3.62 -19.76
CA GLY A 998 -42.72 4.00 -18.82
C GLY A 998 -42.72 3.24 -17.50
N ARG A 999 -41.64 2.52 -17.15
CA ARG A 999 -41.45 1.86 -15.84
C ARG A 999 -40.33 2.54 -15.06
N ASP A 1000 -40.53 2.74 -13.77
CA ASP A 1000 -39.48 3.26 -12.87
C ASP A 1000 -38.28 2.30 -12.84
N LEU A 1001 -37.08 2.86 -13.01
CA LEU A 1001 -35.80 2.15 -12.92
C LEU A 1001 -35.68 1.32 -11.63
N LYS A 1002 -36.21 1.82 -10.50
CA LYS A 1002 -36.12 1.17 -9.18
C LYS A 1002 -36.76 -0.20 -9.12
N HIS A 1003 -37.85 -0.40 -9.86
CA HIS A 1003 -38.62 -1.64 -9.84
C HIS A 1003 -38.05 -2.69 -10.81
N ILE A 1004 -37.09 -2.31 -11.65
CA ILE A 1004 -36.48 -3.19 -12.65
C ILE A 1004 -35.37 -4.00 -12.00
N HIS A 1005 -35.37 -5.31 -12.25
CA HIS A 1005 -34.34 -6.22 -11.78
C HIS A 1005 -32.98 -5.88 -12.39
N THR A 1006 -32.04 -5.41 -11.57
CA THR A 1006 -30.74 -4.85 -11.99
C THR A 1006 -29.89 -5.80 -12.86
N PRO A 1007 -29.75 -7.11 -12.56
CA PRO A 1007 -29.03 -8.03 -13.44
C PRO A 1007 -29.65 -8.11 -14.83
N THR A 1008 -30.98 -8.07 -14.93
CA THR A 1008 -31.68 -8.07 -16.23
C THR A 1008 -31.46 -6.75 -16.97
N LEU A 1009 -31.54 -5.62 -16.27
CA LEU A 1009 -31.21 -4.29 -16.82
C LEU A 1009 -29.79 -4.26 -17.43
N ARG A 1010 -28.78 -4.67 -16.66
CA ARG A 1010 -27.36 -4.69 -17.07
C ARG A 1010 -27.03 -5.76 -18.12
N SER A 1011 -27.94 -6.72 -18.34
CA SER A 1011 -27.83 -7.64 -19.48
C SER A 1011 -28.29 -7.00 -20.80
N LEU A 1012 -29.16 -5.99 -20.74
CA LEU A 1012 -29.70 -5.27 -21.89
C LEU A 1012 -28.96 -3.96 -22.18
N ILE A 1013 -28.37 -3.31 -21.17
CA ILE A 1013 -27.56 -2.11 -21.30
C ILE A 1013 -26.09 -2.47 -21.19
N THR A 1014 -25.26 -2.11 -22.18
CA THR A 1014 -23.81 -2.32 -22.11
C THR A 1014 -23.05 -1.01 -22.29
N VAL A 1015 -21.96 -0.85 -21.53
CA VAL A 1015 -21.11 0.35 -21.55
C VAL A 1015 -19.72 0.04 -22.07
N VAL A 1016 -19.18 0.95 -22.86
CA VAL A 1016 -17.77 1.02 -23.25
C VAL A 1016 -17.21 2.30 -22.66
N SER A 1017 -16.37 2.16 -21.63
CA SER A 1017 -15.76 3.27 -20.91
C SER A 1017 -14.59 3.90 -21.68
N GLN A 1018 -14.23 5.13 -21.31
CA GLN A 1018 -13.10 5.87 -21.88
C GLN A 1018 -11.76 5.11 -21.71
N THR A 1019 -11.57 4.49 -20.54
CA THR A 1019 -10.41 3.63 -20.26
C THR A 1019 -10.87 2.18 -20.16
N PRO A 1020 -10.50 1.31 -21.11
CA PRO A 1020 -11.02 -0.05 -21.17
C PRO A 1020 -10.30 -0.91 -20.13
N VAL A 1021 -11.07 -1.57 -19.25
CA VAL A 1021 -10.52 -2.48 -18.25
C VAL A 1021 -10.48 -3.90 -18.80
N LEU A 1022 -9.28 -4.47 -18.87
CA LEU A 1022 -9.02 -5.83 -19.32
C LEU A 1022 -8.57 -6.70 -18.14
N PHE A 1023 -9.12 -7.89 -18.04
CA PHE A 1023 -8.76 -8.86 -17.00
C PHE A 1023 -7.55 -9.69 -17.44
N PRO A 1024 -6.68 -10.12 -16.51
CA PRO A 1024 -5.57 -11.02 -16.81
C PRO A 1024 -6.10 -12.42 -17.16
N ALA A 1025 -6.39 -12.61 -18.43
CA ALA A 1025 -7.17 -13.72 -18.99
C ALA A 1025 -6.93 -13.81 -20.49
N THR A 1026 -7.47 -14.83 -21.17
CA THR A 1026 -7.36 -14.91 -22.63
C THR A 1026 -8.21 -13.83 -23.31
N ILE A 1027 -7.93 -13.57 -24.59
CA ILE A 1027 -8.75 -12.65 -25.40
C ILE A 1027 -10.20 -13.15 -25.47
N THR A 1028 -10.41 -14.46 -25.67
CA THR A 1028 -11.75 -15.08 -25.62
C THR A 1028 -12.47 -14.77 -24.31
N GLU A 1029 -11.83 -15.03 -23.17
CA GLU A 1029 -12.41 -14.82 -21.84
C GLU A 1029 -12.72 -13.34 -21.56
N ASN A 1030 -11.92 -12.43 -22.11
CA ASN A 1030 -12.19 -11.00 -22.02
C ASN A 1030 -13.39 -10.57 -22.87
N ILE A 1031 -13.59 -11.14 -24.07
CA ILE A 1031 -14.75 -10.83 -24.92
C ILE A 1031 -16.02 -11.42 -24.32
N THR A 1032 -15.99 -12.67 -23.86
CA THR A 1032 -17.16 -13.36 -23.29
C THR A 1032 -17.42 -13.00 -21.81
N TYR A 1033 -16.72 -12.02 -21.26
CA TYR A 1033 -16.78 -11.70 -19.84
C TYR A 1033 -18.21 -11.39 -19.38
N GLY A 1034 -18.64 -12.07 -18.30
CA GLY A 1034 -19.98 -11.95 -17.71
C GLY A 1034 -21.12 -12.57 -18.52
N LEU A 1035 -20.84 -13.27 -19.64
CA LEU A 1035 -21.84 -14.14 -20.27
C LEU A 1035 -21.94 -15.46 -19.48
N LEU A 1036 -23.18 -15.93 -19.27
CA LEU A 1036 -23.43 -17.27 -18.75
C LEU A 1036 -22.82 -18.34 -19.65
N GLN A 1037 -22.29 -19.43 -19.08
CA GLN A 1037 -21.75 -20.55 -19.87
C GLN A 1037 -22.79 -21.21 -20.78
N SER A 1038 -24.06 -21.16 -20.39
CA SER A 1038 -25.20 -21.65 -21.18
C SER A 1038 -25.68 -20.66 -22.26
N SER A 1039 -25.10 -19.47 -22.35
CA SER A 1039 -25.55 -18.44 -23.30
C SER A 1039 -25.29 -18.88 -24.75
N PRO A 1040 -26.26 -18.68 -25.67
CA PRO A 1040 -26.06 -18.96 -27.10
C PRO A 1040 -25.02 -18.03 -27.75
N PHE A 1041 -24.59 -16.97 -27.06
CA PHE A 1041 -23.55 -16.05 -27.52
C PHE A 1041 -22.16 -16.41 -27.01
N ASN A 1042 -22.05 -17.35 -26.07
CA ASN A 1042 -20.78 -17.84 -25.55
C ASN A 1042 -20.19 -18.94 -26.45
N ASN A 1043 -19.94 -18.61 -27.71
CA ASN A 1043 -19.27 -19.49 -28.67
C ASN A 1043 -18.29 -18.70 -29.55
N MET A 1044 -17.31 -19.42 -30.09
CA MET A 1044 -16.24 -18.81 -30.88
C MET A 1044 -16.75 -18.08 -32.14
N ALA A 1045 -17.84 -18.55 -32.75
CA ALA A 1045 -18.42 -17.89 -33.91
C ALA A 1045 -18.97 -16.50 -33.58
N SER A 1046 -19.58 -16.33 -32.41
CA SER A 1046 -20.09 -15.05 -31.93
C SER A 1046 -18.96 -14.13 -31.50
N VAL A 1047 -17.94 -14.69 -30.82
CA VAL A 1047 -16.71 -13.97 -30.45
C VAL A 1047 -16.01 -13.40 -31.68
N ARG A 1048 -15.78 -14.23 -32.71
CA ARG A 1048 -15.13 -13.79 -33.95
C ARG A 1048 -15.96 -12.75 -34.70
N ARG A 1049 -17.29 -12.90 -34.75
CA ARG A 1049 -18.18 -11.91 -35.37
C ARG A 1049 -18.11 -10.57 -34.66
N ALA A 1050 -18.11 -10.56 -33.33
CA ALA A 1050 -17.98 -9.34 -32.53
C ALA A 1050 -16.60 -8.68 -32.69
N ALA A 1051 -15.53 -9.46 -32.72
CA ALA A 1051 -14.17 -8.98 -32.95
C ALA A 1051 -13.98 -8.40 -34.37
N ALA A 1052 -14.60 -9.00 -35.38
CA ALA A 1052 -14.59 -8.49 -36.74
C ALA A 1052 -15.35 -7.15 -36.84
N ALA A 1053 -16.53 -7.07 -36.21
CA ALA A 1053 -17.32 -5.83 -36.14
C ALA A 1053 -16.58 -4.71 -35.40
N ALA A 1054 -15.79 -5.03 -34.38
CA ALA A 1054 -14.95 -4.06 -33.68
C ALA A 1054 -13.62 -3.74 -34.40
N GLY A 1055 -13.33 -4.36 -35.55
CA GLY A 1055 -12.08 -4.12 -36.29
C GLY A 1055 -10.82 -4.68 -35.64
N ILE A 1056 -10.92 -5.69 -34.78
CA ILE A 1056 -9.77 -6.26 -34.05
C ILE A 1056 -9.44 -7.72 -34.43
N ASP A 1057 -10.31 -8.42 -35.15
CA ASP A 1057 -10.10 -9.83 -35.53
C ASP A 1057 -8.76 -10.05 -36.29
N GLY A 1058 -8.43 -9.20 -37.28
CA GLY A 1058 -7.18 -9.33 -38.03
C GLY A 1058 -5.93 -9.20 -37.16
N PHE A 1059 -5.97 -8.32 -36.15
CA PHE A 1059 -4.90 -8.20 -35.16
C PHE A 1059 -4.85 -9.41 -34.21
N ILE A 1060 -5.99 -9.90 -33.74
CA ILE A 1060 -6.01 -11.08 -32.87
C ILE A 1060 -5.41 -12.28 -33.60
N MET A 1061 -5.73 -12.45 -34.88
CA MET A 1061 -5.22 -13.54 -35.71
C MET A 1061 -3.73 -13.45 -36.02
N SER A 1062 -3.14 -12.24 -35.95
CA SER A 1062 -1.70 -12.09 -36.13
C SER A 1062 -0.89 -12.47 -34.87
N LEU A 1063 -1.56 -12.62 -33.71
CA LEU A 1063 -0.93 -13.11 -32.48
C LEU A 1063 -0.64 -14.61 -32.56
N SER A 1064 0.46 -15.04 -31.93
CA SER A 1064 0.95 -16.42 -31.98
C SER A 1064 -0.02 -17.48 -31.41
N GLN A 1065 -0.91 -17.10 -30.51
CA GLN A 1065 -1.96 -17.96 -29.93
C GLN A 1065 -3.37 -17.51 -30.32
N GLY A 1066 -3.50 -16.54 -31.24
CA GLY A 1066 -4.80 -16.02 -31.66
C GLY A 1066 -5.65 -15.55 -30.48
N TYR A 1067 -6.89 -16.05 -30.41
CA TYR A 1067 -7.86 -15.78 -29.35
C TYR A 1067 -7.50 -16.37 -27.97
N GLU A 1068 -6.59 -17.35 -27.91
CA GLU A 1068 -6.09 -17.93 -26.65
C GLU A 1068 -4.90 -17.15 -26.08
N THR A 1069 -4.48 -16.06 -26.73
CA THR A 1069 -3.42 -15.20 -26.21
C THR A 1069 -3.84 -14.61 -24.85
N LEU A 1070 -2.99 -14.78 -23.85
CA LEU A 1070 -3.16 -14.18 -22.53
C LEU A 1070 -2.81 -12.69 -22.59
N ILE A 1071 -3.73 -11.84 -22.11
CA ILE A 1071 -3.58 -10.39 -22.03
C ILE A 1071 -3.68 -9.94 -20.57
N GLY A 1072 -3.01 -8.84 -20.19
CA GLY A 1072 -2.94 -8.33 -18.81
C GLY A 1072 -1.61 -8.65 -18.11
N GLU A 1073 -1.59 -8.69 -16.77
CA GLU A 1073 -0.37 -8.96 -15.99
C GLU A 1073 0.26 -10.32 -16.34
N GLY A 1074 1.49 -10.29 -16.88
CA GLY A 1074 2.22 -11.48 -17.33
C GLY A 1074 1.83 -12.00 -18.72
N GLY A 1075 0.92 -11.32 -19.43
CA GLY A 1075 0.53 -11.58 -20.81
C GLY A 1075 1.03 -10.51 -21.79
N THR A 1076 0.56 -10.57 -23.03
CA THR A 1076 0.87 -9.58 -24.07
C THR A 1076 0.16 -8.26 -23.77
N GLY A 1077 0.89 -7.14 -23.79
CA GLY A 1077 0.32 -5.80 -23.68
C GLY A 1077 -0.41 -5.39 -24.96
N LEU A 1078 -1.53 -4.69 -24.82
CA LEU A 1078 -2.28 -4.10 -25.94
C LEU A 1078 -2.11 -2.58 -25.94
N SER A 1079 -2.10 -1.97 -27.14
CA SER A 1079 -2.17 -0.51 -27.25
C SER A 1079 -3.53 0.01 -26.74
N GLY A 1080 -3.61 1.30 -26.42
CA GLY A 1080 -4.87 1.93 -25.96
C GLY A 1080 -6.03 1.69 -26.94
N GLY A 1081 -5.80 1.95 -28.23
CA GLY A 1081 -6.78 1.68 -29.29
C GLY A 1081 -7.13 0.20 -29.43
N GLN A 1082 -6.17 -0.72 -29.32
CA GLN A 1082 -6.46 -2.17 -29.36
C GLN A 1082 -7.29 -2.62 -28.16
N ALA A 1083 -6.96 -2.17 -26.95
CA ALA A 1083 -7.73 -2.46 -25.76
C ALA A 1083 -9.16 -1.91 -25.86
N GLN A 1084 -9.33 -0.74 -26.51
CA GLN A 1084 -10.62 -0.13 -26.77
C GLN A 1084 -11.47 -0.95 -27.73
N ARG A 1085 -10.90 -1.39 -28.87
CA ARG A 1085 -11.60 -2.29 -29.81
C ARG A 1085 -11.97 -3.62 -29.17
N LEU A 1086 -11.14 -4.15 -28.27
CA LEU A 1086 -11.46 -5.35 -27.52
C LEU A 1086 -12.65 -5.14 -26.56
N ALA A 1087 -12.72 -3.99 -25.89
CA ALA A 1087 -13.88 -3.62 -25.06
C ALA A 1087 -15.16 -3.42 -25.89
N ILE A 1088 -15.04 -2.87 -27.10
CA ILE A 1088 -16.16 -2.78 -28.05
C ILE A 1088 -16.61 -4.19 -28.46
N ALA A 1089 -15.69 -5.11 -28.78
CA ALA A 1089 -16.04 -6.49 -29.08
C ALA A 1089 -16.76 -7.18 -27.89
N ARG A 1090 -16.32 -6.95 -26.66
CA ARG A 1090 -16.98 -7.41 -25.43
C ARG A 1090 -18.40 -6.87 -25.30
N ALA A 1091 -18.66 -5.64 -25.74
CA ALA A 1091 -20.00 -5.09 -25.76
C ALA A 1091 -20.87 -5.70 -26.86
N LEU A 1092 -20.33 -5.82 -28.09
CA LEU A 1092 -21.07 -6.30 -29.26
C LEU A 1092 -21.47 -7.78 -29.17
N VAL A 1093 -20.67 -8.63 -28.52
CA VAL A 1093 -20.98 -10.07 -28.40
C VAL A 1093 -22.29 -10.31 -27.62
N ARG A 1094 -22.70 -9.36 -26.76
CA ARG A 1094 -23.90 -9.45 -25.93
C ARG A 1094 -25.19 -9.12 -26.66
N ARG A 1095 -25.11 -8.41 -27.79
CA ARG A 1095 -26.27 -7.83 -28.50
C ARG A 1095 -27.18 -7.02 -27.56
N PRO A 1096 -26.68 -5.92 -26.97
CA PRO A 1096 -27.46 -5.12 -26.04
C PRO A 1096 -28.64 -4.42 -26.74
N ALA A 1097 -29.70 -4.14 -25.98
CA ALA A 1097 -30.78 -3.26 -26.43
C ALA A 1097 -30.36 -1.78 -26.37
N VAL A 1098 -29.49 -1.43 -25.41
CA VAL A 1098 -28.91 -0.09 -25.29
C VAL A 1098 -27.39 -0.17 -25.18
N MET A 1099 -26.68 0.57 -26.03
CA MET A 1099 -25.22 0.66 -25.99
C MET A 1099 -24.79 2.07 -25.58
N ILE A 1100 -23.98 2.18 -24.54
CA ILE A 1100 -23.40 3.44 -24.06
C ILE A 1100 -21.92 3.50 -24.45
N LEU A 1101 -21.54 4.52 -25.20
CA LEU A 1101 -20.17 4.78 -25.62
C LEU A 1101 -19.66 6.02 -24.88
N ASP A 1102 -18.88 5.84 -23.83
CA ASP A 1102 -18.31 6.95 -23.05
C ASP A 1102 -16.90 7.27 -23.53
N GLU A 1103 -16.79 8.27 -24.40
CA GLU A 1103 -15.55 8.69 -25.07
C GLU A 1103 -14.78 7.56 -25.75
N ALA A 1104 -15.51 6.54 -26.20
CA ALA A 1104 -14.94 5.28 -26.61
C ALA A 1104 -14.07 5.34 -27.88
N THR A 1105 -14.12 6.42 -28.65
CA THR A 1105 -13.34 6.61 -29.88
C THR A 1105 -12.15 7.56 -29.74
N SER A 1106 -11.96 8.15 -28.56
CA SER A 1106 -10.90 9.15 -28.31
C SER A 1106 -9.48 8.62 -28.45
N ALA A 1107 -9.27 7.33 -28.15
CA ALA A 1107 -7.97 6.66 -28.20
C ALA A 1107 -7.73 5.87 -29.49
N LEU A 1108 -8.64 5.97 -30.48
CA LEU A 1108 -8.59 5.24 -31.74
C LEU A 1108 -8.02 6.11 -32.87
N ASP A 1109 -7.31 5.48 -33.77
CA ASP A 1109 -6.90 6.07 -35.06
C ASP A 1109 -8.13 6.36 -35.94
N VAL A 1110 -7.97 7.29 -36.89
CA VAL A 1110 -9.08 7.77 -37.75
C VAL A 1110 -9.74 6.63 -38.52
N GLU A 1111 -8.96 5.71 -39.09
CA GLU A 1111 -9.46 4.56 -39.85
C GLU A 1111 -10.25 3.57 -38.97
N SER A 1112 -9.74 3.30 -37.77
CA SER A 1112 -10.46 2.42 -36.84
C SER A 1112 -11.70 3.09 -36.22
N SER A 1113 -11.65 4.40 -36.00
CA SER A 1113 -12.78 5.19 -35.52
C SER A 1113 -13.92 5.22 -36.55
N SER A 1114 -13.59 5.39 -37.84
CA SER A 1114 -14.58 5.35 -38.91
C SER A 1114 -15.20 3.96 -39.06
N LEU A 1115 -14.40 2.88 -38.98
CA LEU A 1115 -14.93 1.52 -39.01
C LEU A 1115 -15.91 1.23 -37.87
N VAL A 1116 -15.57 1.65 -36.65
CA VAL A 1116 -16.44 1.51 -35.47
C VAL A 1116 -17.73 2.32 -35.65
N ARG A 1117 -17.62 3.56 -36.13
CA ARG A 1117 -18.76 4.43 -36.43
C ARG A 1117 -19.70 3.78 -37.45
N ASP A 1118 -19.17 3.33 -38.57
CA ASP A 1118 -19.95 2.72 -39.66
C ASP A 1118 -20.61 1.41 -39.20
N THR A 1119 -19.93 0.66 -38.33
CA THR A 1119 -20.50 -0.53 -37.69
C THR A 1119 -21.67 -0.18 -36.77
N ILE A 1120 -21.52 0.82 -35.91
CA ILE A 1120 -22.60 1.28 -35.01
C ILE A 1120 -23.80 1.76 -35.83
N GLN A 1121 -23.56 2.57 -36.85
CA GLN A 1121 -24.61 3.04 -37.76
C GLN A 1121 -25.32 1.87 -38.44
N GLY A 1122 -24.55 0.92 -38.98
CA GLY A 1122 -25.11 -0.29 -39.59
C GLY A 1122 -25.90 -1.16 -38.61
N LEU A 1123 -25.53 -1.23 -37.34
CA LEU A 1123 -26.27 -1.97 -36.31
C LEU A 1123 -27.58 -1.30 -35.92
N VAL A 1124 -27.63 0.03 -35.92
CA VAL A 1124 -28.87 0.80 -35.71
C VAL A 1124 -29.82 0.65 -36.91
N GLU A 1125 -29.28 0.65 -38.14
CA GLU A 1125 -30.06 0.61 -39.37
C GLU A 1125 -30.51 -0.80 -39.83
N ARG A 1126 -29.71 -1.85 -39.61
CA ARG A 1126 -29.95 -3.18 -40.22
C ARG A 1126 -31.01 -4.05 -39.56
N ASP A 1127 -31.25 -3.91 -38.26
CA ASP A 1127 -32.00 -4.94 -37.52
C ASP A 1127 -33.50 -4.65 -37.34
N GLY A 1128 -34.03 -3.46 -37.68
CA GLY A 1128 -35.47 -3.17 -37.54
C GLY A 1128 -36.07 -3.35 -36.13
N THR A 1129 -35.25 -3.74 -35.14
CA THR A 1129 -35.62 -4.02 -33.74
C THR A 1129 -35.04 -2.99 -32.75
N GLY A 1130 -34.54 -1.84 -33.23
CA GLY A 1130 -34.34 -0.65 -32.40
C GLY A 1130 -33.29 -0.76 -31.28
N MET A 1131 -32.02 -1.00 -31.62
CA MET A 1131 -30.92 -0.79 -30.66
C MET A 1131 -30.72 0.71 -30.42
N THR A 1132 -30.86 1.15 -29.17
CA THR A 1132 -30.61 2.55 -28.78
C THR A 1132 -29.13 2.76 -28.51
N VAL A 1133 -28.54 3.83 -29.05
CA VAL A 1133 -27.11 4.13 -28.83
C VAL A 1133 -26.98 5.49 -28.16
N ILE A 1134 -26.30 5.53 -27.02
CA ILE A 1134 -25.98 6.76 -26.28
C ILE A 1134 -24.48 7.03 -26.43
N ILE A 1135 -24.13 8.15 -27.04
CA ILE A 1135 -22.74 8.52 -27.31
C ILE A 1135 -22.36 9.73 -26.46
N ILE A 1136 -21.44 9.55 -25.52
CA ILE A 1136 -20.78 10.66 -24.83
C ILE A 1136 -19.47 10.90 -25.57
N THR A 1137 -19.33 12.03 -26.25
CA THR A 1137 -18.16 12.29 -27.09
C THR A 1137 -17.84 13.77 -27.21
N HIS A 1138 -16.58 14.05 -27.49
CA HIS A 1138 -16.08 15.36 -27.93
C HIS A 1138 -15.74 15.36 -29.45
N SER A 1139 -15.87 14.22 -30.14
CA SER A 1139 -15.60 14.08 -31.57
C SER A 1139 -16.78 14.55 -32.42
N LYS A 1140 -16.52 15.49 -33.34
CA LYS A 1140 -17.50 15.99 -34.31
C LYS A 1140 -18.08 14.87 -35.18
N ASP A 1141 -17.24 13.93 -35.60
CA ASP A 1141 -17.62 12.82 -36.48
C ASP A 1141 -18.59 11.83 -35.81
N MET A 1142 -18.50 11.68 -34.49
CA MET A 1142 -19.43 10.84 -33.73
C MET A 1142 -20.70 11.60 -33.36
N MET A 1143 -20.66 12.93 -33.25
CA MET A 1143 -21.86 13.76 -33.05
C MET A 1143 -22.73 13.82 -34.31
N SER A 1144 -22.12 13.82 -35.50
CA SER A 1144 -22.85 13.97 -36.76
C SER A 1144 -23.77 12.78 -37.10
N ILE A 1145 -23.45 11.59 -36.60
CA ILE A 1145 -24.30 10.40 -36.76
C ILE A 1145 -25.47 10.34 -35.78
N ALA A 1146 -25.52 11.24 -34.78
CA ALA A 1146 -26.60 11.27 -33.80
C ALA A 1146 -27.82 12.03 -34.36
N LYS A 1147 -28.99 11.38 -34.29
CA LYS A 1147 -30.26 12.00 -34.67
C LYS A 1147 -30.72 13.05 -33.66
N ASN A 1148 -30.39 12.83 -32.39
CA ASN A 1148 -30.72 13.69 -31.27
C ASN A 1148 -29.43 14.03 -30.50
N ILE A 1149 -29.20 15.31 -30.24
CA ILE A 1149 -28.04 15.81 -29.48
C ILE A 1149 -28.57 16.57 -28.28
N ILE A 1150 -28.03 16.26 -27.10
CA ILE A 1150 -28.37 16.90 -25.83
C ILE A 1150 -27.10 17.57 -25.30
N VAL A 1151 -27.18 18.90 -25.12
CA VAL A 1151 -26.08 19.72 -24.60
C VAL A 1151 -26.28 19.98 -23.12
N LEU A 1152 -25.31 19.55 -22.32
CA LEU A 1152 -25.29 19.65 -20.86
C LEU A 1152 -24.31 20.73 -20.39
N SER A 1153 -24.80 21.64 -19.57
CA SER A 1153 -24.03 22.69 -18.89
C SER A 1153 -24.33 22.73 -17.41
N GLN A 1154 -23.31 22.78 -16.55
CA GLN A 1154 -23.47 22.97 -15.11
C GLN A 1154 -24.53 22.04 -14.43
N GLY A 1155 -24.74 20.85 -14.99
CA GLY A 1155 -25.75 19.90 -14.53
C GLY A 1155 -27.18 20.15 -15.04
N GLN A 1156 -27.38 20.93 -16.10
CA GLN A 1156 -28.66 21.24 -16.74
C GLN A 1156 -28.62 20.99 -18.25
N VAL A 1157 -29.77 20.71 -18.86
CA VAL A 1157 -29.91 20.60 -20.32
C VAL A 1157 -30.16 22.00 -20.88
N VAL A 1158 -29.26 22.47 -21.73
CA VAL A 1158 -29.33 23.83 -22.31
C VAL A 1158 -29.92 23.77 -23.71
N GLU A 1159 -29.52 22.79 -24.52
CA GLU A 1159 -30.00 22.63 -25.88
C GLU A 1159 -30.30 21.17 -26.21
N GLN A 1160 -31.33 20.96 -27.03
CA GLN A 1160 -31.65 19.66 -27.60
C GLN A 1160 -32.13 19.80 -29.05
N GLY A 1161 -31.68 18.92 -29.94
CA GLY A 1161 -32.12 18.90 -31.33
C GLY A 1161 -31.23 18.04 -32.24
N SER A 1162 -31.48 18.09 -33.55
CA SER A 1162 -30.62 17.46 -34.54
C SER A 1162 -29.32 18.25 -34.73
N TYR A 1163 -28.27 17.57 -35.19
CA TYR A 1163 -26.95 18.19 -35.46
C TYR A 1163 -27.06 19.47 -36.30
N GLU A 1164 -27.72 19.39 -37.46
CA GLU A 1164 -27.92 20.56 -38.33
C GLU A 1164 -28.79 21.65 -37.71
N GLY A 1165 -29.81 21.25 -36.93
CA GLY A 1165 -30.72 22.18 -36.27
C GLY A 1165 -30.02 23.03 -35.22
N LEU A 1166 -29.16 22.43 -34.41
CA LEU A 1166 -28.37 23.13 -33.39
C LEU A 1166 -27.27 24.00 -34.01
N LEU A 1167 -26.63 23.54 -35.09
CA LEU A 1167 -25.67 24.35 -35.86
C LEU A 1167 -26.30 25.64 -36.42
N ARG A 1168 -27.55 25.59 -36.88
CA ARG A 1168 -28.27 26.77 -37.39
C ARG A 1168 -28.65 27.74 -36.28
N LYS A 1169 -28.96 27.25 -35.07
CA LYS A 1169 -29.33 28.08 -33.91
C LYS A 1169 -28.17 28.95 -33.39
N LYS A 1170 -26.92 28.58 -33.68
CA LYS A 1170 -25.71 29.29 -33.21
C LYS A 1170 -25.66 29.50 -31.68
N GLY A 1171 -26.24 28.59 -30.90
CA GLY A 1171 -26.19 28.64 -29.43
C GLY A 1171 -25.00 27.88 -28.83
N GLU A 1172 -25.12 27.38 -27.62
CA GLU A 1172 -24.05 26.70 -26.86
C GLU A 1172 -23.42 25.52 -27.60
N PHE A 1173 -24.22 24.72 -28.33
CA PHE A 1173 -23.67 23.65 -29.17
C PHE A 1173 -22.70 24.18 -30.24
N TYR A 1174 -23.04 25.31 -30.85
CA TYR A 1174 -22.25 25.93 -31.91
C TYR A 1174 -20.95 26.54 -31.36
N HIS A 1175 -21.03 27.16 -30.17
CA HIS A 1175 -19.85 27.66 -29.45
C HIS A 1175 -18.90 26.52 -29.08
N LEU A 1176 -19.42 25.39 -28.61
CA LEU A 1176 -18.65 24.18 -28.32
C LEU A 1176 -17.91 23.65 -29.56
N LEU A 1177 -18.55 23.67 -30.74
CA LEU A 1177 -17.92 23.22 -31.99
C LEU A 1177 -16.85 24.19 -32.54
N ARG A 1178 -16.88 25.46 -32.15
CA ARG A 1178 -15.93 26.50 -32.57
C ARG A 1178 -14.79 26.76 -31.59
N GLY A 1179 -14.74 26.02 -30.48
CA GLY A 1179 -13.71 26.19 -29.44
C GLY A 1179 -13.91 27.43 -28.57
N GLY A 1180 -15.13 28.00 -28.52
CA GLY A 1180 -15.47 29.12 -27.63
C GLY A 1180 -15.70 28.66 -26.19
N GLU A 1181 -15.23 29.44 -25.22
CA GLU A 1181 -15.43 29.20 -23.79
C GLU A 1181 -16.90 29.32 -23.37
N TRP A 1182 -17.24 28.58 -22.30
CA TRP A 1182 -18.48 28.71 -21.53
C TRP A 1182 -18.47 30.07 -20.82
N THR A 1183 -19.38 30.99 -21.15
CA THR A 1183 -19.54 32.25 -20.39
C THR A 1183 -20.33 31.99 -19.11
N GLU A 1184 -19.71 32.23 -17.95
CA GLU A 1184 -20.28 32.05 -16.60
C GLU A 1184 -21.20 33.21 -16.14
N GLU A 1185 -22.01 33.81 -17.02
CA GLU A 1185 -22.95 34.85 -16.58
C GLU A 1185 -24.35 34.28 -16.36
N PRO A 1186 -24.92 34.35 -15.14
CA PRO A 1186 -26.35 34.18 -14.95
C PRO A 1186 -27.07 35.38 -15.56
N ASP A 1187 -28.12 35.13 -16.35
CA ASP A 1187 -29.09 36.13 -16.78
C ASP A 1187 -29.66 36.84 -15.53
N ILE A 1188 -29.07 37.98 -15.18
CA ILE A 1188 -29.66 38.96 -14.26
C ILE A 1188 -30.22 40.04 -15.17
N GLU A 1189 -31.54 40.12 -15.23
CA GLU A 1189 -32.27 41.21 -15.88
C GLU A 1189 -31.67 42.56 -15.49
N ASP A 1190 -31.36 43.36 -16.52
CA ASP A 1190 -30.92 44.74 -16.44
C ASP A 1190 -31.89 45.58 -15.59
N ASP A 1191 -31.49 45.89 -14.36
CA ASP A 1191 -31.74 47.17 -13.71
C ASP A 1191 -31.06 47.18 -12.35
N ILE A 1192 -29.87 47.79 -12.25
CA ILE A 1192 -29.40 48.64 -11.14
C ILE A 1192 -28.07 49.25 -11.58
N ALA A 1193 -28.11 50.56 -11.83
CA ALA A 1193 -26.93 51.38 -12.03
C ALA A 1193 -26.05 51.39 -10.76
N VAL A 1194 -24.80 50.93 -10.87
CA VAL A 1194 -23.77 51.20 -9.85
C VAL A 1194 -22.67 52.04 -10.48
N HIS A 1195 -22.69 53.32 -10.13
CA HIS A 1195 -21.58 54.24 -10.33
C HIS A 1195 -20.34 53.78 -9.55
N GLY A 1196 -19.20 53.77 -10.24
CA GLY A 1196 -17.90 54.01 -9.63
C GLY A 1196 -16.93 52.83 -9.67
N LEU A 1197 -15.96 52.89 -10.59
CA LEU A 1197 -14.53 52.71 -10.36
C LEU A 1197 -13.78 52.81 -11.69
N SER A 1198 -13.62 54.05 -12.17
CA SER A 1198 -12.51 54.39 -13.06
C SER A 1198 -11.31 54.69 -12.16
N GLY A 1199 -10.36 53.76 -12.09
CA GLY A 1199 -9.12 53.92 -11.35
C GLY A 1199 -8.02 53.16 -12.05
N ALA A 1200 -7.34 53.82 -13.00
CA ALA A 1200 -6.12 53.32 -13.62
C ALA A 1200 -5.06 53.05 -12.54
N ILE A 1201 -4.53 51.83 -12.50
CA ILE A 1201 -3.48 51.42 -11.57
C ILE A 1201 -2.13 51.80 -12.18
N ASP A 1202 -1.53 52.86 -11.65
CA ASP A 1202 -0.20 53.35 -12.00
C ASP A 1202 0.88 52.59 -11.19
N TRP A 1203 1.65 51.75 -11.86
CA TRP A 1203 2.67 50.87 -11.27
C TRP A 1203 4.04 51.54 -11.13
N THR A 1204 4.11 52.79 -10.63
CA THR A 1204 5.39 53.46 -10.40
C THR A 1204 5.46 54.25 -9.10
N LYS A 1205 5.88 53.59 -7.99
CA LYS A 1205 6.77 54.16 -6.96
C LYS A 1205 6.97 53.22 -5.77
N GLY A 1206 8.24 52.94 -5.47
CA GLY A 1206 8.66 52.28 -4.23
C GLY A 1206 10.19 52.30 -4.07
N LYS A 1207 10.78 53.50 -4.08
CA LYS A 1207 12.20 53.70 -3.70
C LYS A 1207 12.31 53.71 -2.17
N ALA A 1208 13.27 52.94 -1.68
CA ALA A 1208 13.67 52.80 -0.28
C ALA A 1208 14.15 54.10 0.39
N ARG A 1209 14.00 54.17 1.73
CA ARG A 1209 14.99 54.55 2.78
C ARG A 1209 14.28 54.97 4.09
N PRO A 1210 14.96 54.89 5.24
CA PRO A 1210 15.68 53.77 5.85
C PRO A 1210 14.85 53.05 6.93
#